data_AF-A0A945BXB7-F1
#
_entry.id   AF-A0A945BXB7-F1
#
_cell.length_a   1.000
_cell.length_b   1.000
_cell.length_c   1.000
_cell.angle_alpha   90.00
_cell.angle_beta   90.00
_cell.angle_gamma   90.00
#
_symmetry.space_group_name_H-M   'P 1'
#
loop_
_entity.id
_entity.type
_entity.pdbx_description
1 polymer ?
#
loop_
_entity_poly.entity_id
_entity_poly.type
_entity_poly.pdbx_seq_one_letter_code
_entity_poly.pdbx_strand_id
1 'polypeptide(L)'
;MQKETIYQPEKETEHLSLTKEQKQVVGGITLGMEEVDQRAHDMDDDVVETLENGHPLNKLITGENNEVLGYVACEDFVSGEAYIKYFGSTENLKTNLFKELPAFFEYAKQKGYSKLNFHGWNKRLNHALERFGFEHLRTDSMDDISADFYEKALTKEKDKKTIAEERKKAFEQKYINKIKKEYERTLKTFREEDQQQKEQQISEAFETLNKRLISNEDFEIKEKQEVILKLKLARYFQSNETCDTSTLYDAIVETSKFINTDKGSLNHLFEIHEQKTLEKIAQIRKQRAEMSNEEGFNPYEALLRTDSKEYYLARLLNMPHLEEESEYMRNCVGTSDSYINQMKRGEIEILSLRHTKEGGQGEPDAPIMTIEYDPKEKVIKQMKTANDEYLRKDDPYYHEVIDALKKLTQTTTDIGEKREIKEISKSELENIEVKDYHFLTEDGEVDFHDFDPDSGIFVLKTGKMDINQDIPKQDAAKILKIVEDIEVEPQEIACGIDEINKNTKAYIGEWNPQIYQEIRKYLNIEHLYESFPDKKIFMQTLETDPGINSPETAEKALEDENIYLTNRAKDILKQTEFSKEKQNYELVRFTVEQLGLPNGVTIKEIREKLEELKLELCQAEVGPQLRLKYPGKEWLFIAMEPITGSDGDPGVFYLHEDVGRLELDADDARPGSRWDAGCRFVFRPRKLDS
;
A
#
# COMPACT_ATOMS: atom_id res chain seq x y z
N MET A 1 -41.43 46.81 -50.98
CA MET A 1 -40.02 46.49 -50.65
C MET A 1 -39.90 46.48 -49.13
N GLN A 2 -39.60 45.34 -48.51
CA GLN A 2 -39.19 45.31 -47.10
C GLN A 2 -37.84 46.05 -47.01
N LYS A 3 -37.76 47.10 -46.20
CA LYS A 3 -36.47 47.71 -45.86
C LYS A 3 -35.64 46.65 -45.13
N GLU A 4 -34.38 46.48 -45.53
CA GLU A 4 -33.42 45.62 -44.85
C GLU A 4 -33.25 46.09 -43.39
N THR A 5 -33.21 45.14 -42.45
CA THR A 5 -32.98 45.41 -41.02
C THR A 5 -31.56 45.88 -40.77
N ILE A 6 -31.34 46.64 -39.71
CA ILE A 6 -30.00 47.18 -39.37
C ILE A 6 -29.03 46.07 -38.93
N TYR A 7 -29.55 44.97 -38.38
CA TYR A 7 -28.79 43.78 -38.03
C TYR A 7 -28.87 42.78 -39.18
N GLN A 8 -27.73 42.55 -39.86
CA GLN A 8 -27.56 41.60 -40.96
C GLN A 8 -26.55 40.50 -40.53
N PRO A 9 -26.84 39.21 -40.75
CA PRO A 9 -26.00 38.09 -40.25
C PRO A 9 -24.57 38.04 -40.82
N GLU A 10 -24.35 38.55 -42.03
CA GLU A 10 -23.15 38.24 -42.83
C GLU A 10 -22.07 39.33 -42.87
N LYS A 11 -22.23 40.45 -42.12
CA LYS A 11 -21.20 41.50 -42.04
C LYS A 11 -20.41 41.41 -40.73
N GLU A 12 -19.11 41.16 -40.84
CA GLU A 12 -18.16 41.35 -39.74
C GLU A 12 -18.21 42.80 -39.23
N THR A 13 -18.21 42.97 -37.91
CA THR A 13 -18.30 44.27 -37.25
C THR A 13 -16.91 44.91 -37.16
N GLU A 14 -16.69 45.98 -37.92
CA GLU A 14 -15.62 46.94 -37.62
C GLU A 14 -15.94 47.64 -36.29
N HIS A 15 -14.89 47.92 -35.50
CA HIS A 15 -15.01 48.70 -34.27
C HIS A 15 -15.64 50.06 -34.58
N LEU A 16 -16.76 50.37 -33.92
CA LEU A 16 -17.48 51.60 -34.16
C LEU A 16 -16.67 52.79 -33.64
N SER A 17 -16.42 53.78 -34.49
CA SER A 17 -15.81 55.06 -34.11
C SER A 17 -16.59 56.21 -34.74
N LEU A 18 -17.09 57.11 -33.91
CA LEU A 18 -18.00 58.20 -34.27
C LEU A 18 -17.22 59.46 -34.67
N THR A 19 -17.66 60.14 -35.73
CA THR A 19 -17.15 61.48 -36.06
C THR A 19 -17.60 62.52 -35.04
N LYS A 20 -16.93 63.68 -34.98
CA LYS A 20 -17.32 64.76 -34.06
C LYS A 20 -18.78 65.19 -34.23
N GLU A 21 -19.27 65.22 -35.47
CA GLU A 21 -20.66 65.53 -35.79
C GLU A 21 -21.61 64.44 -35.28
N GLN A 22 -21.25 63.17 -35.44
CA GLN A 22 -22.05 62.05 -34.93
C GLN A 22 -22.12 62.06 -33.40
N LYS A 23 -21.00 62.37 -32.71
CA LYS A 23 -20.96 62.51 -31.25
C LYS A 23 -21.90 63.61 -30.76
N GLN A 24 -21.96 64.75 -31.46
CA GLN A 24 -22.89 65.83 -31.13
C GLN A 24 -24.36 65.40 -31.31
N VAL A 25 -24.68 64.67 -32.39
CA VAL A 25 -26.05 64.19 -32.62
C VAL A 25 -26.47 63.13 -31.60
N VAL A 26 -25.59 62.18 -31.27
CA VAL A 26 -25.84 61.18 -30.22
C VAL A 26 -26.07 61.83 -28.86
N GLY A 27 -25.24 62.84 -28.51
CA GLY A 27 -25.45 63.64 -27.31
C GLY A 27 -26.81 64.35 -27.29
N GLY A 28 -27.22 64.93 -28.43
CA GLY A 28 -28.53 65.56 -28.57
C GLY A 28 -29.73 64.62 -28.44
N ILE A 29 -29.64 63.39 -28.96
CA ILE A 29 -30.68 62.36 -28.82
C ILE A 29 -30.84 61.96 -27.34
N THR A 30 -29.74 61.87 -26.62
CA THR A 30 -29.71 61.43 -25.22
C THR A 30 -30.30 62.50 -24.29
N LEU A 31 -29.99 63.79 -24.54
CA LEU A 31 -30.49 64.93 -23.77
C LEU A 31 -31.96 65.28 -24.07
N GLY A 32 -32.53 64.79 -25.19
CA GLY A 32 -33.90 65.07 -25.62
C GLY A 32 -34.98 64.13 -25.03
N MET A 33 -34.63 63.26 -24.08
CA MET A 33 -35.56 62.30 -23.47
C MET A 33 -36.35 62.93 -22.32
N GLU A 34 -37.49 63.57 -22.59
CA GLU A 34 -38.30 64.31 -21.59
C GLU A 34 -38.88 63.48 -20.41
N GLU A 35 -38.85 62.15 -20.48
CA GLU A 35 -39.55 61.25 -19.54
C GLU A 35 -38.62 60.51 -18.54
N VAL A 36 -37.36 60.92 -18.39
CA VAL A 36 -36.37 60.30 -17.46
C VAL A 36 -35.99 61.30 -16.35
N ASP A 37 -35.83 60.84 -15.10
CA ASP A 37 -35.46 61.72 -13.96
C ASP A 37 -34.10 62.40 -14.23
N GLN A 38 -34.04 63.73 -14.06
CA GLN A 38 -32.83 64.54 -14.27
C GLN A 38 -31.62 64.01 -13.50
N ARG A 39 -31.82 63.41 -12.31
CA ARG A 39 -30.74 62.82 -11.51
C ARG A 39 -30.17 61.54 -12.10
N ALA A 40 -30.95 60.79 -12.89
CA ALA A 40 -30.44 59.65 -13.64
C ALA A 40 -29.58 60.11 -14.85
N HIS A 41 -29.86 61.30 -15.41
CA HIS A 41 -28.99 61.90 -16.44
C HIS A 41 -27.64 62.39 -15.89
N ASP A 42 -27.57 62.76 -14.60
CA ASP A 42 -26.36 63.30 -13.97
C ASP A 42 -25.43 62.21 -13.38
N MET A 43 -25.85 60.93 -13.41
CA MET A 43 -25.07 59.77 -12.95
C MET A 43 -24.14 59.23 -14.06
N ASP A 44 -23.15 60.04 -14.47
CA ASP A 44 -21.98 59.71 -15.32
C ASP A 44 -22.23 58.74 -16.51
N ASP A 45 -22.84 59.23 -17.60
CA ASP A 45 -23.16 58.41 -18.78
C ASP A 45 -22.60 58.99 -20.09
N ASP A 46 -21.45 58.47 -20.57
CA ASP A 46 -20.97 58.69 -21.94
C ASP A 46 -21.51 57.60 -22.90
N VAL A 47 -22.64 57.88 -23.54
CA VAL A 47 -23.21 57.04 -24.60
C VAL A 47 -22.22 56.82 -25.74
N VAL A 48 -21.35 57.81 -26.02
CA VAL A 48 -20.34 57.69 -27.08
C VAL A 48 -19.28 56.68 -26.68
N GLU A 49 -18.74 56.75 -25.46
CA GLU A 49 -17.79 55.75 -24.95
C GLU A 49 -18.37 54.34 -25.00
N THR A 50 -19.64 54.18 -24.61
CA THR A 50 -20.30 52.87 -24.65
C THR A 50 -20.47 52.37 -26.09
N LEU A 51 -20.81 53.25 -27.05
CA LEU A 51 -20.90 52.87 -28.46
C LEU A 51 -19.53 52.48 -29.05
N GLU A 52 -18.47 53.17 -28.63
CA GLU A 52 -17.08 52.95 -29.05
C GLU A 52 -16.35 51.88 -28.21
N ASN A 53 -17.02 51.14 -27.32
CA ASN A 53 -16.39 50.11 -26.47
C ASN A 53 -16.02 48.79 -27.20
N GLY A 54 -16.28 48.72 -28.50
CA GLY A 54 -16.02 47.54 -29.33
C GLY A 54 -17.03 46.39 -29.17
N HIS A 55 -18.12 46.58 -28.43
CA HIS A 55 -19.12 45.53 -28.22
C HIS A 55 -19.84 45.19 -29.53
N PRO A 56 -19.95 43.90 -29.91
CA PRO A 56 -20.40 43.49 -31.24
C PRO A 56 -21.87 43.82 -31.54
N LEU A 57 -22.66 44.07 -30.49
CA LEU A 57 -24.07 44.45 -30.61
C LEU A 57 -24.30 45.96 -30.78
N ASN A 58 -23.26 46.80 -30.70
CA ASN A 58 -23.42 48.24 -30.85
C ASN A 58 -23.71 48.64 -32.29
N LYS A 59 -24.68 49.55 -32.48
CA LYS A 59 -25.02 50.10 -33.80
C LYS A 59 -25.47 51.55 -33.74
N LEU A 60 -25.03 52.33 -34.74
CA LEU A 60 -25.70 53.56 -35.15
C LEU A 60 -26.79 53.25 -36.16
N ILE A 61 -27.91 53.96 -36.05
CA ILE A 61 -29.02 53.88 -36.98
C ILE A 61 -28.94 55.14 -37.84
N THR A 62 -28.68 54.98 -39.13
CA THR A 62 -28.57 56.12 -40.06
C THR A 62 -29.72 56.14 -41.06
N GLY A 63 -30.08 57.34 -41.51
CA GLY A 63 -31.06 57.57 -42.56
C GLY A 63 -30.49 57.44 -43.96
N GLU A 64 -31.31 57.72 -44.97
CA GLU A 64 -30.94 57.58 -46.39
C GLU A 64 -29.81 58.53 -46.82
N ASN A 65 -29.58 59.62 -46.07
CA ASN A 65 -28.49 60.57 -46.30
C ASN A 65 -27.35 60.41 -45.27
N ASN A 66 -27.28 59.25 -44.61
CA ASN A 66 -26.29 58.91 -43.58
C ASN A 66 -26.34 59.80 -42.31
N GLU A 67 -27.46 60.49 -42.09
CA GLU A 67 -27.74 61.22 -40.86
C GLU A 67 -28.01 60.25 -39.70
N VAL A 68 -27.49 60.51 -38.51
CA VAL A 68 -27.74 59.65 -37.33
C VAL A 68 -29.16 59.88 -36.83
N LEU A 69 -29.98 58.82 -36.89
CA LEU A 69 -31.37 58.82 -36.48
C LEU A 69 -31.60 58.11 -35.14
N GLY A 70 -30.64 57.33 -34.66
CA GLY A 70 -30.69 56.63 -33.37
C GLY A 70 -29.47 55.75 -33.12
N TYR A 71 -29.47 55.02 -32.01
CA TYR A 71 -28.41 54.08 -31.65
C TYR A 71 -28.89 52.95 -30.71
N VAL A 72 -28.11 51.87 -30.67
CA VAL A 72 -28.17 50.79 -29.67
C VAL A 72 -26.77 50.61 -29.10
N ALA A 73 -26.62 50.78 -27.79
CA ALA A 73 -25.34 50.68 -27.08
C ALA A 73 -25.43 49.63 -25.97
N CYS A 74 -24.51 48.68 -25.98
CA CYS A 74 -24.51 47.51 -25.12
C CYS A 74 -23.15 47.31 -24.43
N GLU A 75 -23.20 46.57 -23.33
CA GLU A 75 -22.04 46.07 -22.59
C GLU A 75 -22.25 44.58 -22.27
N ASP A 76 -21.20 43.87 -21.91
CA ASP A 76 -21.34 42.53 -21.35
C ASP A 76 -21.77 42.64 -19.88
N PHE A 77 -22.91 42.05 -19.51
CA PHE A 77 -23.37 42.04 -18.11
C PHE A 77 -22.55 41.04 -17.28
N VAL A 78 -22.50 39.82 -17.81
CA VAL A 78 -21.66 38.70 -17.41
C VAL A 78 -21.37 37.88 -18.67
N SER A 79 -20.42 36.94 -18.60
CA SER A 79 -20.05 36.14 -19.77
C SER A 79 -21.26 35.46 -20.42
N GLY A 80 -21.54 35.80 -21.68
CA GLY A 80 -22.64 35.24 -22.46
C GLY A 80 -24.00 35.92 -22.25
N GLU A 81 -24.06 37.05 -21.54
CA GLU A 81 -25.26 37.87 -21.36
C GLU A 81 -25.00 39.33 -21.73
N ALA A 82 -25.76 39.87 -22.69
CA ALA A 82 -25.59 41.24 -23.12
C ALA A 82 -26.50 42.18 -22.33
N TYR A 83 -25.96 43.30 -21.88
CA TYR A 83 -26.69 44.38 -21.22
C TYR A 83 -26.94 45.51 -22.20
N ILE A 84 -28.21 45.82 -22.46
CA ILE A 84 -28.60 46.97 -23.30
C ILE A 84 -28.59 48.20 -22.39
N LYS A 85 -27.49 48.96 -22.45
CA LYS A 85 -27.30 50.12 -21.59
C LYS A 85 -28.07 51.34 -22.09
N TYR A 86 -27.99 51.61 -23.40
CA TYR A 86 -28.71 52.74 -24.00
C TYR A 86 -29.37 52.38 -25.32
N PHE A 87 -30.54 52.98 -25.52
CA PHE A 87 -31.37 52.77 -26.69
C PHE A 87 -32.15 54.04 -26.99
N GLY A 88 -31.80 54.75 -28.06
CA GLY A 88 -32.32 56.09 -28.34
C GLY A 88 -32.56 56.34 -29.83
N SER A 89 -33.51 57.22 -30.14
CA SER A 89 -33.82 57.66 -31.51
C SER A 89 -34.36 59.08 -31.56
N THR A 90 -34.14 59.77 -32.67
CA THR A 90 -34.76 61.07 -32.98
C THR A 90 -36.25 60.94 -33.33
N GLU A 91 -37.03 62.01 -33.19
CA GLU A 91 -38.42 62.08 -33.67
C GLU A 91 -38.54 61.89 -35.20
N ASN A 92 -37.46 62.21 -35.94
CA ASN A 92 -37.40 62.08 -37.40
C ASN A 92 -37.28 60.63 -37.89
N LEU A 93 -37.07 59.66 -36.97
CA LEU A 93 -37.04 58.25 -37.32
C LEU A 93 -38.45 57.78 -37.71
N LYS A 94 -38.72 57.71 -39.02
CA LYS A 94 -40.03 57.30 -39.58
C LYS A 94 -40.49 55.90 -39.16
N THR A 95 -39.58 55.04 -38.72
CA THR A 95 -39.85 53.65 -38.35
C THR A 95 -39.56 53.42 -36.87
N ASN A 96 -40.53 52.86 -36.14
CA ASN A 96 -40.36 52.53 -34.73
C ASN A 96 -39.20 51.53 -34.54
N LEU A 97 -38.21 51.91 -33.72
CA LEU A 97 -37.00 51.13 -33.48
C LEU A 97 -37.27 49.76 -32.86
N PHE A 98 -38.38 49.57 -32.14
CA PHE A 98 -38.78 48.26 -31.61
C PHE A 98 -39.02 47.20 -32.71
N LYS A 99 -39.23 47.62 -33.96
CA LYS A 99 -39.33 46.68 -35.10
C LYS A 99 -38.02 45.96 -35.41
N GLU A 100 -36.88 46.51 -34.97
CA GLU A 100 -35.57 45.90 -35.17
C GLU A 100 -35.25 44.83 -34.09
N LEU A 101 -36.00 44.78 -32.99
CA LEU A 101 -35.73 43.88 -31.86
C LEU A 101 -35.69 42.39 -32.24
N PRO A 102 -36.60 41.85 -33.06
CA PRO A 102 -36.50 40.44 -33.48
C PRO A 102 -35.18 40.13 -34.21
N ALA A 103 -34.74 41.03 -35.10
CA ALA A 103 -33.47 40.88 -35.81
C ALA A 103 -32.27 41.03 -34.87
N PHE A 104 -32.34 41.97 -33.92
CA PHE A 104 -31.36 42.13 -32.85
C PHE A 104 -31.20 40.86 -32.00
N PHE A 105 -32.32 40.21 -31.63
CA PHE A 105 -32.29 38.98 -30.82
C PHE A 105 -31.60 37.83 -31.54
N GLU A 106 -31.91 37.61 -32.83
CA GLU A 106 -31.25 36.58 -33.63
C GLU A 106 -29.77 36.89 -33.86
N TYR A 107 -29.42 38.15 -34.08
CA TYR A 107 -28.03 38.57 -34.20
C TYR A 107 -27.25 38.35 -32.91
N ALA A 108 -27.82 38.70 -31.75
CA ALA A 108 -27.21 38.44 -30.45
C ALA A 108 -26.94 36.94 -30.22
N LYS A 109 -27.87 36.05 -30.61
CA LYS A 109 -27.65 34.60 -30.56
C LYS A 109 -26.48 34.15 -31.41
N GLN A 110 -26.38 34.67 -32.65
CA GLN A 110 -25.26 34.34 -33.55
C GLN A 110 -23.91 34.81 -32.99
N LYS A 111 -23.90 35.91 -32.23
CA LYS A 111 -22.71 36.40 -31.52
C LYS A 111 -22.43 35.67 -30.21
N GLY A 112 -23.22 34.65 -29.86
CA GLY A 112 -22.97 33.76 -28.72
C GLY A 112 -23.70 34.16 -27.43
N TYR A 113 -24.59 35.15 -27.48
CA TYR A 113 -25.34 35.58 -26.30
C TYR A 113 -26.55 34.69 -26.04
N SER A 114 -26.71 34.31 -24.77
CA SER A 114 -27.79 33.43 -24.30
C SER A 114 -28.95 34.21 -23.66
N LYS A 115 -28.69 35.44 -23.21
CA LYS A 115 -29.67 36.35 -22.59
C LYS A 115 -29.40 37.81 -22.91
N LEU A 116 -30.45 38.63 -22.79
CA LEU A 116 -30.41 40.09 -22.88
C LEU A 116 -31.01 40.70 -21.62
N ASN A 117 -30.35 41.73 -21.09
CA ASN A 117 -30.73 42.41 -19.84
C ASN A 117 -30.82 43.92 -20.05
N PHE A 118 -31.68 44.61 -19.31
CA PHE A 118 -31.65 46.09 -19.22
C PHE A 118 -32.30 46.60 -17.93
N HIS A 119 -31.89 47.80 -17.49
CA HIS A 119 -32.62 48.58 -16.47
C HIS A 119 -33.52 49.60 -17.15
N GLY A 120 -34.81 49.51 -16.84
CA GLY A 120 -35.87 50.30 -17.43
C GLY A 120 -36.28 51.48 -16.57
N TRP A 121 -35.83 52.68 -16.93
CA TRP A 121 -36.14 53.93 -16.21
C TRP A 121 -37.43 54.63 -16.71
N ASN A 122 -38.08 54.08 -17.76
CA ASN A 122 -39.29 54.65 -18.36
C ASN A 122 -40.40 53.59 -18.44
N LYS A 123 -41.50 53.80 -17.71
CA LYS A 123 -42.63 52.85 -17.64
C LYS A 123 -43.25 52.51 -18.99
N ARG A 124 -43.30 53.48 -19.91
CA ARG A 124 -43.87 53.29 -21.26
C ARG A 124 -42.96 52.41 -22.12
N LEU A 125 -41.65 52.62 -22.05
CA LEU A 125 -40.62 51.80 -22.71
C LEU A 125 -40.63 50.36 -22.15
N ASN A 126 -40.65 50.22 -20.83
CA ASN A 126 -40.65 48.92 -20.15
C ASN A 126 -41.83 48.05 -20.63
N HIS A 127 -43.04 48.63 -20.62
CA HIS A 127 -44.24 47.92 -21.08
C HIS A 127 -44.23 47.60 -22.58
N ALA A 128 -43.50 48.38 -23.40
CA ALA A 128 -43.30 48.04 -24.80
C ALA A 128 -42.38 46.82 -24.97
N LEU A 129 -41.31 46.73 -24.18
CA LEU A 129 -40.32 45.65 -24.23
C LEU A 129 -40.86 44.32 -23.68
N GLU A 130 -41.77 44.36 -22.70
CA GLU A 130 -42.51 43.18 -22.23
C GLU A 130 -43.23 42.45 -23.38
N ARG A 131 -43.78 43.19 -24.35
CA ARG A 131 -44.44 42.61 -25.54
C ARG A 131 -43.49 41.84 -26.45
N PHE A 132 -42.19 42.10 -26.35
CA PHE A 132 -41.14 41.37 -27.05
C PHE A 132 -40.53 40.24 -26.20
N GLY A 133 -41.16 39.93 -25.06
CA GLY A 133 -40.80 38.81 -24.19
C GLY A 133 -39.57 39.09 -23.31
N PHE A 134 -39.39 40.34 -22.90
CA PHE A 134 -38.62 40.66 -21.69
C PHE A 134 -39.51 40.46 -20.47
N GLU A 135 -38.98 39.83 -19.44
CA GLU A 135 -39.67 39.56 -18.18
C GLU A 135 -39.12 40.49 -17.10
N HIS A 136 -40.02 41.17 -16.39
CA HIS A 136 -39.64 41.91 -15.18
C HIS A 136 -39.21 40.91 -14.11
N LEU A 137 -38.00 41.08 -13.58
CA LEU A 137 -37.48 40.19 -12.52
C LEU A 137 -37.54 40.85 -11.15
N ARG A 138 -37.15 42.13 -11.08
CA ARG A 138 -37.09 42.89 -9.82
C ARG A 138 -36.96 44.39 -10.11
N THR A 139 -37.11 45.20 -9.07
CA THR A 139 -36.81 46.63 -9.09
C THR A 139 -35.58 46.85 -8.23
N ASP A 140 -34.51 47.36 -8.84
CA ASP A 140 -33.25 47.68 -8.17
C ASP A 140 -33.28 49.17 -7.76
N SER A 141 -32.89 49.47 -6.52
CA SER A 141 -32.93 50.83 -5.96
C SER A 141 -31.58 51.24 -5.37
N MET A 142 -31.13 52.45 -5.71
CA MET A 142 -29.93 53.07 -5.12
C MET A 142 -30.28 54.51 -4.74
N ASP A 143 -30.09 54.85 -3.47
CA ASP A 143 -30.59 56.07 -2.84
C ASP A 143 -32.10 56.29 -3.10
N ASP A 144 -32.50 57.46 -3.61
CA ASP A 144 -33.90 57.81 -3.90
C ASP A 144 -34.35 57.44 -5.33
N ILE A 145 -33.55 56.66 -6.08
CA ILE A 145 -33.84 56.30 -7.48
C ILE A 145 -34.01 54.78 -7.60
N SER A 146 -35.00 54.36 -8.40
CA SER A 146 -35.30 52.94 -8.64
C SER A 146 -35.50 52.65 -10.13
N ALA A 147 -34.94 51.54 -10.61
CA ALA A 147 -35.14 51.03 -11.96
C ALA A 147 -35.64 49.60 -11.95
N ASP A 148 -36.53 49.29 -12.89
CA ASP A 148 -36.99 47.92 -13.11
C ASP A 148 -35.97 47.15 -13.94
N PHE A 149 -35.50 46.01 -13.43
CA PHE A 149 -34.58 45.11 -14.13
C PHE A 149 -35.36 44.05 -14.91
N TYR A 150 -35.06 43.96 -16.20
CA TYR A 150 -35.72 43.07 -17.16
C TYR A 150 -34.72 42.11 -17.82
N GLU A 151 -35.16 40.88 -18.04
CA GLU A 151 -34.36 39.83 -18.70
C GLU A 151 -35.14 39.18 -19.86
N LYS A 152 -34.45 38.81 -20.92
CA LYS A 152 -34.97 37.97 -22.00
C LYS A 152 -34.01 36.82 -22.31
N ALA A 153 -34.48 35.59 -22.16
CA ALA A 153 -33.77 34.41 -22.65
C ALA A 153 -33.80 34.33 -24.18
N LEU A 154 -32.62 34.16 -24.80
CA LEU A 154 -32.45 34.00 -26.25
C LEU A 154 -32.38 32.51 -26.67
N THR A 155 -31.94 31.64 -25.77
CA THR A 155 -31.89 30.18 -25.99
C THR A 155 -32.78 29.47 -24.97
N LYS A 156 -33.45 28.36 -25.37
CA LYS A 156 -34.20 27.54 -24.40
C LYS A 156 -33.20 26.87 -23.48
N GLU A 157 -33.22 27.20 -22.18
CA GLU A 157 -32.45 26.45 -21.19
C GLU A 157 -32.91 24.98 -21.20
N LYS A 158 -32.00 24.05 -21.52
CA LYS A 158 -32.25 22.62 -21.28
C LYS A 158 -32.47 22.43 -19.78
N ASP A 159 -33.49 21.68 -19.38
CA ASP A 159 -33.74 21.45 -17.96
C ASP A 159 -32.54 20.76 -17.30
N LYS A 160 -32.36 21.04 -15.99
CA LYS A 160 -31.22 20.55 -15.22
C LYS A 160 -31.12 19.02 -15.19
N LYS A 161 -32.24 18.29 -15.32
CA LYS A 161 -32.27 16.82 -15.29
C LYS A 161 -31.70 16.25 -16.58
N THR A 162 -32.10 16.79 -17.73
CA THR A 162 -31.58 16.38 -19.05
C THR A 162 -30.07 16.63 -19.15
N ILE A 163 -29.57 17.78 -18.67
CA ILE A 163 -28.13 18.07 -18.63
C ILE A 163 -27.38 17.09 -17.73
N ALA A 164 -27.94 16.74 -16.56
CA ALA A 164 -27.34 15.78 -15.64
C ALA A 164 -27.28 14.36 -16.25
N GLU A 165 -28.31 13.94 -16.97
CA GLU A 165 -28.34 12.64 -17.67
C GLU A 165 -27.35 12.59 -18.83
N GLU A 166 -27.24 13.65 -19.64
CA GLU A 166 -26.24 13.75 -20.71
C GLU A 166 -24.81 13.72 -20.15
N ARG A 167 -24.53 14.44 -19.06
CA ARG A 167 -23.23 14.42 -18.36
C ARG A 167 -22.91 13.04 -17.79
N LYS A 168 -23.88 12.35 -17.18
CA LYS A 168 -23.71 10.99 -16.66
C LYS A 168 -23.34 10.02 -17.79
N LYS A 169 -24.06 10.06 -18.92
CA LYS A 169 -23.75 9.24 -20.09
C LYS A 169 -22.37 9.54 -20.67
N ALA A 170 -22.00 10.81 -20.81
CA ALA A 170 -20.68 11.20 -21.31
C ALA A 170 -19.54 10.74 -20.39
N PHE A 171 -19.74 10.83 -19.06
CA PHE A 171 -18.77 10.33 -18.08
C PHE A 171 -18.64 8.80 -18.15
N GLU A 172 -19.76 8.08 -18.22
CA GLU A 172 -19.78 6.63 -18.36
C GLU A 172 -19.06 6.17 -19.64
N GLN A 173 -19.30 6.85 -20.76
CA GLN A 173 -18.59 6.56 -22.01
C GLN A 173 -17.08 6.82 -21.91
N LYS A 174 -16.67 7.92 -21.26
CA LYS A 174 -15.25 8.22 -21.02
C LYS A 174 -14.59 7.13 -20.19
N TYR A 175 -15.29 6.62 -19.18
CA TYR A 175 -14.82 5.51 -18.35
C TYR A 175 -14.71 4.21 -19.14
N ILE A 176 -15.74 3.83 -19.93
CA ILE A 176 -15.68 2.64 -20.82
C ILE A 176 -14.47 2.70 -21.77
N ASN A 177 -14.22 3.87 -22.37
CA ASN A 177 -13.07 4.06 -23.27
C ASN A 177 -11.73 3.92 -22.55
N LYS A 178 -11.63 4.33 -21.27
CA LYS A 178 -10.45 4.10 -20.45
C LYS A 178 -10.21 2.60 -20.24
N ILE A 179 -11.24 1.85 -19.89
CA ILE A 179 -11.15 0.40 -19.65
C ILE A 179 -10.76 -0.35 -20.92
N LYS A 180 -11.32 0.00 -22.08
CA LYS A 180 -10.93 -0.59 -23.39
C LYS A 180 -9.44 -0.38 -23.69
N LYS A 181 -8.90 0.82 -23.44
CA LYS A 181 -7.46 1.10 -23.59
C LYS A 181 -6.59 0.31 -22.62
N GLU A 182 -7.03 0.14 -21.38
CA GLU A 182 -6.32 -0.70 -20.40
C GLU A 182 -6.33 -2.18 -20.81
N TYR A 183 -7.43 -2.67 -21.38
CA TYR A 183 -7.52 -4.02 -21.93
C TYR A 183 -6.51 -4.23 -23.07
N GLU A 184 -6.48 -3.33 -24.06
CA GLU A 184 -5.50 -3.38 -25.15
C GLU A 184 -4.05 -3.32 -24.64
N ARG A 185 -3.77 -2.50 -23.62
CA ARG A 185 -2.44 -2.43 -22.98
C ARG A 185 -2.09 -3.75 -22.28
N THR A 186 -3.05 -4.39 -21.64
CA THR A 186 -2.87 -5.69 -20.96
C THR A 186 -2.56 -6.78 -21.97
N LEU A 187 -3.27 -6.82 -23.11
CA LEU A 187 -2.98 -7.78 -24.19
C LEU A 187 -1.54 -7.67 -24.71
N LYS A 188 -0.98 -6.45 -24.77
CA LYS A 188 0.42 -6.22 -25.20
C LYS A 188 1.48 -6.69 -24.20
N THR A 189 1.09 -7.14 -23.00
CA THR A 189 2.03 -7.69 -22.01
C THR A 189 2.33 -9.17 -22.23
N PHE A 190 1.51 -9.87 -23.03
CA PHE A 190 1.78 -11.25 -23.43
C PHE A 190 2.95 -11.31 -24.42
N ARG A 191 3.66 -12.44 -24.45
CA ARG A 191 4.68 -12.70 -25.47
C ARG A 191 4.01 -12.72 -26.85
N GLU A 192 4.70 -12.20 -27.87
CA GLU A 192 4.15 -12.10 -29.23
C GLU A 192 3.68 -13.46 -29.78
N GLU A 193 4.38 -14.54 -29.42
CA GLU A 193 4.06 -15.93 -29.79
C GLU A 193 2.77 -16.47 -29.15
N ASP A 194 2.41 -16.00 -27.95
CA ASP A 194 1.27 -16.49 -27.17
C ASP A 194 0.05 -15.56 -27.26
N GLN A 195 0.21 -14.35 -27.77
CA GLN A 195 -0.79 -13.27 -27.68
C GLN A 195 -2.13 -13.67 -28.31
N GLN A 196 -2.10 -14.31 -29.49
CA GLN A 196 -3.31 -14.76 -30.19
C GLN A 196 -4.05 -15.86 -29.41
N GLN A 197 -3.30 -16.81 -28.84
CA GLN A 197 -3.88 -17.88 -28.04
C GLN A 197 -4.51 -17.33 -26.75
N LYS A 198 -3.82 -16.42 -26.06
CA LYS A 198 -4.33 -15.78 -24.84
C LYS A 198 -5.59 -14.96 -25.10
N GLU A 199 -5.63 -14.21 -26.20
CA GLU A 199 -6.82 -13.44 -26.59
C GLU A 199 -8.02 -14.34 -26.90
N GLN A 200 -7.78 -15.50 -27.53
CA GLN A 200 -8.80 -16.52 -27.74
C GLN A 200 -9.31 -17.10 -26.41
N GLN A 201 -8.42 -17.50 -25.49
CA GLN A 201 -8.80 -18.02 -24.16
C GLN A 201 -9.63 -17.02 -23.36
N ILE A 202 -9.25 -15.73 -23.38
CA ILE A 202 -9.99 -14.65 -22.73
C ILE A 202 -11.38 -14.52 -23.34
N SER A 203 -11.49 -14.57 -24.67
CA SER A 203 -12.76 -14.43 -25.38
C SER A 203 -13.70 -15.59 -25.11
N GLU A 204 -13.21 -16.84 -25.13
CA GLU A 204 -13.98 -18.05 -24.83
C GLU A 204 -14.49 -18.05 -23.38
N ALA A 205 -13.62 -17.71 -22.42
CA ALA A 205 -14.01 -17.58 -21.01
C ALA A 205 -15.07 -16.48 -20.82
N PHE A 206 -14.87 -15.32 -21.47
CA PHE A 206 -15.83 -14.23 -21.44
C PHE A 206 -17.19 -14.63 -22.02
N GLU A 207 -17.24 -15.23 -23.21
CA GLU A 207 -18.49 -15.61 -23.86
C GLU A 207 -19.27 -16.64 -23.03
N THR A 208 -18.57 -17.61 -22.46
CA THR A 208 -19.15 -18.63 -21.57
C THR A 208 -19.78 -17.99 -20.33
N LEU A 209 -19.04 -17.11 -19.66
CA LEU A 209 -19.50 -16.41 -18.45
C LEU A 209 -20.64 -15.43 -18.77
N ASN A 210 -20.47 -14.59 -19.79
CA ASN A 210 -21.44 -13.55 -20.16
C ASN A 210 -22.79 -14.17 -20.53
N LYS A 211 -22.79 -15.28 -21.26
CA LYS A 211 -24.02 -16.02 -21.60
C LYS A 211 -24.75 -16.52 -20.35
N ARG A 212 -24.01 -17.07 -19.37
CA ARG A 212 -24.59 -17.54 -18.09
C ARG A 212 -25.11 -16.38 -17.24
N LEU A 213 -24.38 -15.26 -17.20
CA LEU A 213 -24.77 -14.08 -16.42
C LEU A 213 -26.00 -13.38 -17.01
N ILE A 214 -26.08 -13.22 -18.33
CA ILE A 214 -27.26 -12.66 -19.03
C ILE A 214 -28.51 -13.53 -18.82
N SER A 215 -28.33 -14.85 -18.71
CA SER A 215 -29.43 -15.79 -18.47
C SER A 215 -29.93 -15.79 -17.02
N ASN A 216 -29.25 -15.10 -16.11
CA ASN A 216 -29.64 -14.98 -14.71
C ASN A 216 -30.49 -13.71 -14.52
N GLU A 217 -31.75 -13.86 -14.10
CA GLU A 217 -32.71 -12.76 -13.95
C GLU A 217 -32.28 -11.68 -12.95
N ASP A 218 -31.38 -12.03 -12.01
CA ASP A 218 -30.85 -11.10 -11.00
C ASP A 218 -29.71 -10.20 -11.51
N PHE A 219 -29.27 -10.38 -12.76
CA PHE A 219 -28.14 -9.64 -13.34
C PHE A 219 -28.55 -8.74 -14.51
N GLU A 220 -28.24 -7.45 -14.39
CA GLU A 220 -28.30 -6.50 -15.51
C GLU A 220 -26.89 -6.25 -16.06
N ILE A 221 -26.55 -6.91 -17.18
CA ILE A 221 -25.26 -6.73 -17.86
C ILE A 221 -25.40 -5.64 -18.94
N LYS A 222 -24.64 -4.55 -18.79
CA LYS A 222 -24.50 -3.47 -19.78
C LYS A 222 -23.07 -3.45 -20.32
N GLU A 223 -22.83 -2.64 -21.36
CA GLU A 223 -21.51 -2.50 -21.99
C GLU A 223 -20.40 -2.25 -20.96
N LYS A 224 -20.67 -1.46 -19.91
CA LYS A 224 -19.73 -1.20 -18.81
C LYS A 224 -19.28 -2.50 -18.11
N GLN A 225 -20.20 -3.37 -17.71
CA GLN A 225 -19.87 -4.63 -17.04
C GLN A 225 -19.10 -5.58 -17.97
N GLU A 226 -19.48 -5.62 -19.26
CA GLU A 226 -18.80 -6.46 -20.24
C GLU A 226 -17.32 -6.08 -20.41
N VAL A 227 -17.02 -4.79 -20.57
CA VAL A 227 -15.62 -4.34 -20.72
C VAL A 227 -14.80 -4.55 -19.46
N ILE A 228 -15.42 -4.40 -18.28
CA ILE A 228 -14.76 -4.67 -16.99
C ILE A 228 -14.44 -6.16 -16.84
N LEU A 229 -15.39 -7.04 -17.15
CA LEU A 229 -15.19 -8.48 -17.06
C LEU A 229 -14.08 -8.95 -17.99
N LYS A 230 -14.05 -8.47 -19.24
CA LYS A 230 -12.96 -8.74 -20.20
C LYS A 230 -11.60 -8.28 -19.68
N LEU A 231 -11.50 -7.08 -19.13
CA LEU A 231 -10.26 -6.57 -18.53
C LEU A 231 -9.77 -7.45 -17.36
N LYS A 232 -10.68 -7.87 -16.49
CA LYS A 232 -10.34 -8.72 -15.34
C LYS A 232 -9.86 -10.11 -15.76
N LEU A 233 -10.51 -10.72 -16.75
CA LEU A 233 -10.05 -11.97 -17.36
C LEU A 233 -8.66 -11.79 -17.96
N ALA A 234 -8.43 -10.73 -18.75
CA ALA A 234 -7.11 -10.46 -19.34
C ALA A 234 -6.01 -10.35 -18.27
N ARG A 235 -6.26 -9.62 -17.18
CA ARG A 235 -5.32 -9.51 -16.04
C ARG A 235 -5.06 -10.87 -15.39
N TYR A 236 -6.08 -11.69 -15.20
CA TYR A 236 -5.92 -13.01 -14.60
C TYR A 236 -5.07 -13.96 -15.47
N PHE A 237 -5.24 -13.92 -16.79
CA PHE A 237 -4.47 -14.75 -17.72
C PHE A 237 -3.00 -14.32 -17.87
N GLN A 238 -2.58 -13.17 -17.31
CA GLN A 238 -1.18 -12.76 -17.22
C GLN A 238 -0.35 -13.72 -16.35
N SER A 239 -0.99 -14.33 -15.34
CA SER A 239 -0.31 -15.21 -14.38
C SER A 239 -0.92 -16.61 -14.32
N ASN A 240 -2.03 -16.87 -15.04
CA ASN A 240 -2.74 -18.15 -15.04
C ASN A 240 -2.95 -18.68 -16.46
N GLU A 241 -2.90 -20.00 -16.61
CA GLU A 241 -3.09 -20.68 -17.91
C GLU A 241 -4.55 -21.02 -18.20
N THR A 242 -5.33 -21.29 -17.15
CA THR A 242 -6.73 -21.72 -17.25
C THR A 242 -7.60 -20.96 -16.25
N CYS A 243 -8.90 -20.90 -16.53
CA CYS A 243 -9.90 -20.28 -15.67
C CYS A 243 -11.11 -21.20 -15.55
N ASP A 244 -11.44 -21.65 -14.33
CA ASP A 244 -12.68 -22.38 -14.08
C ASP A 244 -13.87 -21.42 -14.13
N THR A 245 -14.51 -21.39 -15.31
CA THR A 245 -15.67 -20.53 -15.55
C THR A 245 -16.90 -20.90 -14.73
N SER A 246 -16.98 -22.12 -14.17
CA SER A 246 -18.11 -22.49 -13.32
C SER A 246 -17.96 -21.90 -11.93
N THR A 247 -16.81 -22.13 -11.31
CA THR A 247 -16.47 -21.54 -10.01
C THR A 247 -16.49 -20.01 -10.10
N LEU A 248 -15.99 -19.43 -11.20
CA LEU A 248 -16.03 -17.99 -11.39
C LEU A 248 -17.45 -17.44 -11.55
N TYR A 249 -18.34 -18.18 -12.23
CA TYR A 249 -19.74 -17.79 -12.30
C TYR A 249 -20.38 -17.73 -10.91
N ASP A 250 -20.20 -18.78 -10.11
CA ASP A 250 -20.76 -18.86 -8.76
C ASP A 250 -20.22 -17.74 -7.86
N ALA A 251 -18.92 -17.45 -7.95
CA ALA A 251 -18.26 -16.36 -7.24
C ALA A 251 -18.80 -14.96 -7.64
N ILE A 252 -19.03 -14.73 -8.93
CA ILE A 252 -19.63 -13.47 -9.44
C ILE A 252 -21.08 -13.35 -8.98
N VAL A 253 -21.86 -14.43 -9.02
CA VAL A 253 -23.26 -14.42 -8.54
C VAL A 253 -23.32 -14.07 -7.05
N GLU A 254 -22.45 -14.68 -6.25
CA GLU A 254 -22.34 -14.42 -4.81
C GLU A 254 -21.82 -13.00 -4.50
N THR A 255 -21.01 -12.42 -5.39
CA THR A 255 -20.42 -11.08 -5.22
C THR A 255 -20.74 -10.17 -6.42
N SER A 256 -22.03 -9.97 -6.68
CA SER A 256 -22.55 -9.30 -7.90
C SER A 256 -21.97 -7.90 -8.18
N LYS A 257 -21.52 -7.18 -7.14
CA LYS A 257 -20.89 -5.86 -7.28
C LYS A 257 -19.48 -5.91 -7.90
N PHE A 258 -18.84 -7.08 -7.94
CA PHE A 258 -17.46 -7.24 -8.42
C PHE A 258 -17.25 -6.75 -9.85
N ILE A 259 -18.24 -6.95 -10.74
CA ILE A 259 -18.17 -6.52 -12.14
C ILE A 259 -18.62 -5.06 -12.37
N ASN A 260 -19.00 -4.34 -11.31
CA ASN A 260 -19.38 -2.92 -11.41
C ASN A 260 -18.19 -1.95 -11.34
N THR A 261 -17.00 -2.46 -11.02
CA THR A 261 -15.74 -1.71 -10.90
C THR A 261 -14.58 -2.49 -11.52
N ASP A 262 -13.61 -1.76 -12.07
CA ASP A 262 -12.34 -2.27 -12.59
C ASP A 262 -11.31 -2.67 -11.51
N LYS A 263 -11.63 -2.44 -10.23
CA LYS A 263 -10.79 -2.82 -9.08
C LYS A 263 -11.02 -4.26 -8.63
N GLY A 264 -10.01 -4.88 -8.01
CA GLY A 264 -10.06 -6.27 -7.52
C GLY A 264 -9.66 -7.30 -8.58
N SER A 265 -8.93 -8.34 -8.14
CA SER A 265 -8.44 -9.44 -8.98
C SER A 265 -9.38 -10.64 -8.95
N LEU A 266 -9.29 -11.52 -9.96
CA LEU A 266 -10.02 -12.78 -9.97
C LEU A 266 -9.48 -13.77 -8.92
N ASN A 267 -8.17 -13.79 -8.66
CA ASN A 267 -7.58 -14.60 -7.58
C ASN A 267 -8.27 -14.31 -6.24
N HIS A 268 -8.39 -13.03 -5.88
CA HIS A 268 -9.04 -12.65 -4.62
C HIS A 268 -10.54 -12.94 -4.60
N LEU A 269 -11.21 -12.88 -5.76
CA LEU A 269 -12.62 -13.27 -5.84
C LEU A 269 -12.80 -14.78 -5.62
N PHE A 270 -11.91 -15.62 -6.17
CA PHE A 270 -11.91 -17.05 -5.92
C PHE A 270 -11.67 -17.37 -4.45
N GLU A 271 -10.68 -16.72 -3.82
CA GLU A 271 -10.41 -16.84 -2.38
C GLU A 271 -11.65 -16.52 -1.52
N ILE A 272 -12.32 -15.39 -1.80
CA ILE A 272 -13.55 -15.00 -1.07
C ILE A 272 -14.66 -16.04 -1.25
N HIS A 273 -14.83 -16.55 -2.47
CA HIS A 273 -15.87 -17.53 -2.78
C HIS A 273 -15.63 -18.87 -2.08
N GLU A 274 -14.38 -19.33 -2.06
CA GLU A 274 -13.95 -20.52 -1.33
C GLU A 274 -14.19 -20.35 0.18
N GLN A 275 -13.82 -19.20 0.74
CA GLN A 275 -14.06 -18.86 2.14
C GLN A 275 -15.55 -18.92 2.49
N LYS A 276 -16.41 -18.27 1.70
CA LYS A 276 -17.86 -18.28 1.95
C LYS A 276 -18.47 -19.68 1.79
N THR A 277 -17.93 -20.48 0.89
CA THR A 277 -18.34 -21.88 0.72
C THR A 277 -18.00 -22.70 1.96
N LEU A 278 -16.80 -22.54 2.53
CA LEU A 278 -16.40 -23.17 3.80
C LEU A 278 -17.26 -22.70 4.98
N GLU A 279 -17.54 -21.40 5.08
CA GLU A 279 -18.43 -20.83 6.09
C GLU A 279 -19.86 -21.39 5.97
N LYS A 280 -20.38 -21.54 4.75
CA LYS A 280 -21.70 -22.12 4.48
C LYS A 280 -21.73 -23.62 4.82
N ILE A 281 -20.65 -24.35 4.54
CA ILE A 281 -20.51 -25.75 4.95
C ILE A 281 -20.52 -25.86 6.48
N ALA A 282 -19.79 -24.99 7.19
CA ALA A 282 -19.80 -24.93 8.64
C ALA A 282 -21.20 -24.58 9.19
N GLN A 283 -21.90 -23.63 8.57
CA GLN A 283 -23.26 -23.26 8.95
C GLN A 283 -24.27 -24.39 8.70
N ILE A 284 -24.15 -25.11 7.58
CA ILE A 284 -24.98 -26.30 7.31
C ILE A 284 -24.68 -27.42 8.32
N ARG A 285 -23.41 -27.61 8.70
CA ARG A 285 -23.01 -28.56 9.75
C ARG A 285 -23.61 -28.17 11.11
N LYS A 286 -23.60 -26.88 11.45
CA LYS A 286 -24.29 -26.32 12.62
C LYS A 286 -25.81 -26.57 12.58
N GLN A 287 -26.48 -26.25 11.47
CA GLN A 287 -27.91 -26.48 11.31
C GLN A 287 -28.29 -27.97 11.40
N ARG A 288 -27.44 -28.87 10.89
CA ARG A 288 -27.64 -30.31 11.03
C ARG A 288 -27.53 -30.77 12.48
N ALA A 289 -26.60 -30.20 13.25
CA ALA A 289 -26.45 -30.48 14.68
C ALA A 289 -27.63 -29.95 15.52
N GLU A 290 -28.14 -28.76 15.17
CA GLU A 290 -29.34 -28.16 15.80
C GLU A 290 -30.60 -29.01 15.54
N MET A 291 -30.75 -29.60 14.34
CA MET A 291 -31.86 -30.51 14.02
C MET A 291 -31.80 -31.87 14.75
N SER A 292 -30.63 -32.28 15.28
CA SER A 292 -30.45 -33.52 16.03
C SER A 292 -30.70 -33.40 17.54
N ASN A 293 -31.05 -32.21 18.06
CA ASN A 293 -31.34 -31.97 19.48
C ASN A 293 -30.17 -32.30 20.44
N GLU A 294 -28.93 -32.15 19.99
CA GLU A 294 -27.72 -32.18 20.81
C GLU A 294 -27.19 -30.74 20.97
N GLU A 295 -27.75 -29.99 21.93
CA GLU A 295 -27.53 -28.56 22.20
C GLU A 295 -26.12 -28.19 22.72
N GLY A 296 -25.07 -28.96 22.41
CA GLY A 296 -23.73 -28.74 22.99
C GLY A 296 -22.53 -29.07 22.10
N PHE A 297 -22.68 -29.24 20.79
CA PHE A 297 -21.54 -29.65 19.95
C PHE A 297 -21.42 -28.81 18.68
N ASN A 298 -20.50 -27.84 18.70
CA ASN A 298 -19.72 -27.49 17.52
C ASN A 298 -18.48 -28.41 17.55
N PRO A 299 -18.52 -29.62 16.96
CA PRO A 299 -17.41 -30.54 17.11
C PRO A 299 -16.16 -29.91 16.52
N TYR A 300 -15.18 -29.62 17.39
CA TYR A 300 -13.81 -29.47 16.97
C TYR A 300 -13.43 -30.61 16.01
N GLU A 301 -12.57 -30.34 15.04
CA GLU A 301 -12.06 -31.40 14.18
C GLU A 301 -11.08 -32.24 15.00
N ALA A 302 -11.51 -33.42 15.46
CA ALA A 302 -10.62 -34.38 16.12
C ALA A 302 -9.64 -34.97 15.09
N LEU A 303 -8.39 -34.54 15.15
CA LEU A 303 -7.34 -34.97 14.21
C LEU A 303 -6.83 -36.37 14.54
N LEU A 304 -6.50 -36.61 15.81
CA LEU A 304 -5.88 -37.85 16.27
C LEU A 304 -6.11 -38.09 17.77
N ARG A 305 -5.90 -39.33 18.22
CA ARG A 305 -5.90 -39.71 19.63
C ARG A 305 -4.50 -40.11 20.11
N THR A 306 -4.20 -39.83 21.37
CA THR A 306 -2.97 -40.32 22.00
C THR A 306 -3.03 -41.84 22.22
N ASP A 307 -1.88 -42.46 22.51
CA ASP A 307 -1.72 -43.91 22.63
C ASP A 307 -2.45 -44.47 23.84
N SER A 308 -2.49 -43.69 24.92
CA SER A 308 -3.33 -43.95 26.10
C SER A 308 -4.82 -43.98 25.76
N LYS A 309 -5.21 -43.28 24.68
CA LYS A 309 -6.59 -42.95 24.28
C LYS A 309 -7.34 -42.10 25.31
N GLU A 310 -6.67 -41.59 26.33
CA GLU A 310 -7.26 -40.69 27.32
C GLU A 310 -7.38 -39.26 26.75
N TYR A 311 -6.54 -38.91 25.77
CA TYR A 311 -6.50 -37.59 25.15
C TYR A 311 -6.67 -37.65 23.62
N TYR A 312 -7.10 -36.53 23.05
CA TYR A 312 -7.16 -36.34 21.61
C TYR A 312 -6.77 -34.91 21.23
N LEU A 313 -6.17 -34.76 20.05
CA LEU A 313 -5.79 -33.47 19.51
C LEU A 313 -6.87 -32.99 18.55
N ALA A 314 -7.39 -31.80 18.82
CA ALA A 314 -8.45 -31.15 18.10
C ALA A 314 -7.89 -29.94 17.33
N ARG A 315 -8.45 -29.63 16.16
CA ARG A 315 -8.17 -28.37 15.45
C ARG A 315 -9.29 -27.36 15.72
N LEU A 316 -8.89 -26.15 16.10
CA LEU A 316 -9.78 -25.01 16.26
C LEU A 316 -9.97 -24.35 14.87
N LEU A 317 -11.22 -24.06 14.48
CA LEU A 317 -11.55 -23.73 13.09
C LEU A 317 -12.15 -22.33 12.90
N ASN A 318 -12.60 -21.68 13.98
CA ASN A 318 -13.36 -20.45 13.92
C ASN A 318 -13.23 -19.65 15.23
N MET A 319 -13.67 -18.39 15.20
CA MET A 319 -13.57 -17.49 16.36
C MET A 319 -14.26 -18.03 17.62
N PRO A 320 -15.49 -18.60 17.54
CA PRO A 320 -16.10 -19.24 18.71
C PRO A 320 -15.23 -20.32 19.37
N HIS A 321 -14.52 -21.15 18.59
CA HIS A 321 -13.60 -22.14 19.17
C HIS A 321 -12.47 -21.46 19.94
N LEU A 322 -11.88 -20.39 19.38
CA LEU A 322 -10.79 -19.66 20.02
C LEU A 322 -11.23 -18.93 21.30
N GLU A 323 -12.43 -18.33 21.28
CA GLU A 323 -13.03 -17.64 22.41
C GLU A 323 -13.34 -18.61 23.56
N GLU A 324 -13.98 -19.74 23.25
CA GLU A 324 -14.28 -20.81 24.22
C GLU A 324 -12.99 -21.40 24.82
N GLU A 325 -12.00 -21.68 23.97
CA GLU A 325 -10.70 -22.18 24.41
C GLU A 325 -9.99 -21.17 25.32
N SER A 326 -9.95 -19.89 24.92
CA SER A 326 -9.30 -18.82 25.69
C SER A 326 -9.98 -18.58 27.03
N GLU A 327 -11.32 -18.64 27.07
CA GLU A 327 -12.09 -18.50 28.31
C GLU A 327 -11.81 -19.66 29.28
N TYR A 328 -11.82 -20.91 28.79
CA TYR A 328 -11.55 -22.08 29.61
C TYR A 328 -10.11 -22.11 30.11
N MET A 329 -9.16 -21.93 29.20
CA MET A 329 -7.72 -22.05 29.47
C MET A 329 -7.15 -20.82 30.17
N ARG A 330 -7.87 -19.69 30.19
CA ARG A 330 -7.35 -18.41 30.73
C ARG A 330 -6.01 -18.02 30.10
N ASN A 331 -5.81 -18.36 28.84
CA ASN A 331 -4.66 -17.98 28.02
C ASN A 331 -5.16 -17.27 26.76
N CYS A 332 -4.27 -16.55 26.06
CA CYS A 332 -4.66 -15.85 24.84
C CYS A 332 -4.40 -16.76 23.64
N VAL A 333 -5.45 -17.36 23.07
CA VAL A 333 -5.35 -18.22 21.87
C VAL A 333 -5.54 -17.40 20.58
N GLY A 334 -5.04 -16.15 20.58
CA GLY A 334 -5.13 -15.26 19.43
C GLY A 334 -6.58 -14.94 19.00
N THR A 335 -7.43 -14.42 19.90
CA THR A 335 -8.85 -14.10 19.63
C THR A 335 -9.07 -12.83 18.77
N SER A 336 -8.15 -12.54 17.83
CA SER A 336 -8.22 -11.35 16.98
C SER A 336 -8.60 -11.69 15.53
N ASP A 337 -9.23 -10.76 14.83
CA ASP A 337 -9.52 -10.90 13.40
C ASP A 337 -8.27 -11.22 12.57
N SER A 338 -7.11 -10.69 12.98
CA SER A 338 -5.82 -11.00 12.35
C SER A 338 -5.48 -12.48 12.42
N TYR A 339 -5.72 -13.13 13.56
CA TYR A 339 -5.44 -14.55 13.78
C TYR A 339 -6.34 -15.45 12.97
N ILE A 340 -7.64 -15.18 12.97
CA ILE A 340 -8.59 -15.90 12.12
C ILE A 340 -8.22 -15.76 10.65
N ASN A 341 -7.74 -14.59 10.22
CA ASN A 341 -7.26 -14.41 8.86
C ASN A 341 -5.97 -15.22 8.57
N GLN A 342 -5.04 -15.34 9.51
CA GLN A 342 -3.86 -16.21 9.37
C GLN A 342 -4.27 -17.68 9.25
N MET A 343 -5.20 -18.14 10.11
CA MET A 343 -5.76 -19.50 10.03
C MET A 343 -6.45 -19.77 8.69
N LYS A 344 -7.23 -18.80 8.19
CA LYS A 344 -7.89 -18.88 6.88
C LYS A 344 -6.91 -18.94 5.72
N ARG A 345 -5.74 -18.30 5.84
CA ARG A 345 -4.66 -18.36 4.84
C ARG A 345 -3.79 -19.62 4.96
N GLY A 346 -4.03 -20.48 5.96
CA GLY A 346 -3.20 -21.64 6.25
C GLY A 346 -1.81 -21.29 6.80
N GLU A 347 -1.61 -20.05 7.25
CA GLU A 347 -0.35 -19.58 7.83
C GLU A 347 -0.15 -20.11 9.26
N ILE A 348 -1.25 -20.46 9.93
CA ILE A 348 -1.23 -21.02 11.28
C ILE A 348 -2.38 -22.00 11.49
N GLU A 349 -2.10 -23.10 12.18
CA GLU A 349 -3.10 -24.02 12.73
C GLU A 349 -3.10 -23.90 14.24
N ILE A 350 -4.30 -23.73 14.81
CA ILE A 350 -4.49 -23.72 16.25
C ILE A 350 -5.06 -25.06 16.67
N LEU A 351 -4.30 -25.77 17.48
CA LEU A 351 -4.62 -27.11 17.95
C LEU A 351 -4.87 -27.06 19.47
N SER A 352 -5.76 -27.93 19.93
CA SER A 352 -6.13 -28.06 21.33
C SER A 352 -6.02 -29.53 21.73
N LEU A 353 -5.18 -29.84 22.71
CA LEU A 353 -5.09 -31.17 23.30
C LEU A 353 -6.14 -31.26 24.41
N ARG A 354 -7.00 -32.28 24.35
CA ARG A 354 -8.23 -32.34 25.16
C ARG A 354 -8.46 -33.74 25.73
N HIS A 355 -9.16 -33.81 26.86
CA HIS A 355 -9.62 -35.07 27.42
C HIS A 355 -10.66 -35.73 26.51
N THR A 356 -10.54 -37.05 26.32
CA THR A 356 -11.60 -37.83 25.66
C THR A 356 -12.82 -38.00 26.57
N LYS A 357 -13.98 -38.27 25.96
CA LYS A 357 -15.23 -38.54 26.69
C LYS A 357 -15.21 -39.85 27.51
N GLU A 358 -14.24 -40.73 27.26
CA GLU A 358 -14.26 -42.14 27.73
C GLU A 358 -13.09 -42.50 28.66
N GLY A 359 -12.10 -41.62 28.89
CA GLY A 359 -10.87 -41.97 29.62
C GLY A 359 -10.37 -40.93 30.63
N GLY A 360 -9.88 -41.42 31.78
CA GLY A 360 -8.96 -40.71 32.69
C GLY A 360 -9.52 -39.59 33.57
N GLN A 361 -8.77 -39.21 34.62
CA GLN A 361 -9.13 -38.14 35.58
C GLN A 361 -9.24 -36.78 34.85
N GLY A 362 -10.47 -36.31 34.58
CA GLY A 362 -10.70 -35.00 33.95
C GLY A 362 -12.17 -34.79 33.58
N GLU A 363 -12.51 -33.54 33.25
CA GLU A 363 -13.80 -33.22 32.63
C GLU A 363 -13.77 -33.67 31.15
N PRO A 364 -14.78 -34.43 30.67
CA PRO A 364 -14.87 -34.81 29.26
C PRO A 364 -14.74 -33.61 28.36
N ASP A 365 -13.95 -33.72 27.29
CA ASP A 365 -13.78 -32.65 26.31
C ASP A 365 -13.07 -31.40 26.87
N ALA A 366 -12.50 -31.43 28.09
CA ALA A 366 -11.77 -30.28 28.62
C ALA A 366 -10.41 -30.10 27.91
N PRO A 367 -10.06 -28.87 27.47
CA PRO A 367 -8.73 -28.58 26.95
C PRO A 367 -7.68 -28.55 28.07
N ILE A 368 -6.47 -29.01 27.73
CA ILE A 368 -5.32 -29.05 28.65
C ILE A 368 -4.11 -28.28 28.10
N MET A 369 -4.03 -28.10 26.79
CA MET A 369 -2.95 -27.36 26.14
C MET A 369 -3.40 -26.86 24.77
N THR A 370 -3.00 -25.63 24.44
CA THR A 370 -3.14 -25.04 23.11
C THR A 370 -1.79 -25.03 22.41
N ILE A 371 -1.77 -25.40 21.13
CA ILE A 371 -0.57 -25.46 20.29
C ILE A 371 -0.80 -24.63 19.05
N GLU A 372 0.12 -23.73 18.75
CA GLU A 372 0.11 -22.92 17.55
C GLU A 372 1.20 -23.41 16.59
N TYR A 373 0.77 -24.00 15.49
CA TYR A 373 1.65 -24.63 14.50
C TYR A 373 1.64 -23.82 13.21
N ASP A 374 2.81 -23.44 12.71
CA ASP A 374 3.00 -22.84 11.39
C ASP A 374 3.29 -23.94 10.37
N PRO A 375 2.34 -24.30 9.49
CA PRO A 375 2.53 -25.41 8.56
C PRO A 375 3.59 -25.14 7.49
N LYS A 376 3.83 -23.87 7.18
CA LYS A 376 4.75 -23.46 6.11
C LYS A 376 6.19 -23.49 6.59
N GLU A 377 6.44 -22.88 7.74
CA GLU A 377 7.76 -22.88 8.38
C GLU A 377 8.04 -24.21 9.10
N LYS A 378 7.00 -25.03 9.34
CA LYS A 378 7.08 -26.31 10.06
C LYS A 378 7.52 -26.12 11.50
N VAL A 379 7.08 -25.03 12.13
CA VAL A 379 7.50 -24.61 13.47
C VAL A 379 6.29 -24.56 14.39
N ILE A 380 6.44 -25.07 15.62
CA ILE A 380 5.50 -24.77 16.69
C ILE A 380 5.89 -23.43 17.31
N LYS A 381 5.09 -22.41 17.04
CA LYS A 381 5.32 -21.04 17.51
C LYS A 381 5.07 -20.90 19.01
N GLN A 382 4.03 -21.57 19.50
CA GLN A 382 3.57 -21.47 20.88
C GLN A 382 2.95 -22.79 21.36
N MET A 383 3.19 -23.17 22.62
CA MET A 383 2.49 -24.25 23.31
C MET A 383 2.27 -23.90 24.78
N LYS A 384 1.00 -23.71 25.16
CA LYS A 384 0.64 -23.18 26.48
C LYS A 384 -0.40 -24.04 27.17
N THR A 385 -0.19 -24.26 28.45
CA THR A 385 -1.18 -24.83 29.35
C THR A 385 -2.11 -23.72 29.86
N ALA A 386 -2.99 -24.04 30.80
CA ALA A 386 -3.87 -23.06 31.40
C ALA A 386 -3.09 -21.92 32.10
N ASN A 387 -3.63 -20.72 32.09
CA ASN A 387 -3.02 -19.48 32.61
C ASN A 387 -1.71 -19.07 31.92
N ASP A 388 -1.54 -19.45 30.65
CA ASP A 388 -0.37 -19.10 29.82
C ASP A 388 0.97 -19.65 30.36
N GLU A 389 0.87 -20.74 31.13
CA GLU A 389 2.02 -21.46 31.69
C GLU A 389 2.68 -22.36 30.63
N TYR A 390 3.98 -22.60 30.82
CA TYR A 390 4.76 -23.51 29.97
C TYR A 390 4.72 -24.94 30.49
N LEU A 391 4.76 -25.90 29.56
CA LEU A 391 4.82 -27.33 29.85
C LEU A 391 6.02 -27.68 30.74
N ARG A 392 5.80 -28.55 31.72
CA ARG A 392 6.83 -29.10 32.61
C ARG A 392 6.89 -30.62 32.51
N LYS A 393 8.07 -31.18 32.79
CA LYS A 393 8.29 -32.65 32.78
C LYS A 393 7.47 -33.39 33.84
N ASP A 394 7.07 -32.72 34.92
CA ASP A 394 6.26 -33.27 36.01
C ASP A 394 4.74 -33.11 35.80
N ASP A 395 4.31 -32.46 34.70
CA ASP A 395 2.90 -32.41 34.35
C ASP A 395 2.36 -33.82 34.05
N PRO A 396 1.17 -34.19 34.57
CA PRO A 396 0.63 -35.55 34.42
C PRO A 396 0.35 -35.94 32.96
N TYR A 397 0.20 -34.95 32.07
CA TYR A 397 -0.04 -35.11 30.64
C TYR A 397 1.21 -34.85 29.78
N TYR A 398 2.41 -34.71 30.37
CA TYR A 398 3.64 -34.43 29.62
C TYR A 398 3.89 -35.42 28.48
N HIS A 399 3.83 -36.72 28.78
CA HIS A 399 4.03 -37.78 27.78
C HIS A 399 2.93 -37.81 26.71
N GLU A 400 1.72 -37.37 27.05
CA GLU A 400 0.59 -37.30 26.13
C GLU A 400 0.77 -36.15 25.13
N VAL A 401 1.36 -35.03 25.56
CA VAL A 401 1.75 -33.94 24.66
C VAL A 401 2.80 -34.43 23.65
N ILE A 402 3.85 -35.12 24.12
CA ILE A 402 4.91 -35.63 23.23
C ILE A 402 4.34 -36.62 22.20
N ASP A 403 3.48 -37.56 22.64
CA ASP A 403 2.80 -38.49 21.72
C ASP A 403 1.90 -37.77 20.71
N ALA A 404 1.14 -36.75 21.15
CA ALA A 404 0.29 -35.97 20.26
C ALA A 404 1.11 -35.26 19.18
N LEU A 405 2.26 -34.68 19.52
CA LEU A 405 3.17 -34.04 18.57
C LEU A 405 3.78 -35.05 17.60
N LYS A 406 4.25 -36.20 18.09
CA LYS A 406 4.76 -37.29 17.25
C LYS A 406 3.71 -37.72 16.22
N LYS A 407 2.47 -37.94 16.66
CA LYS A 407 1.38 -38.34 15.77
C LYS A 407 0.91 -37.23 14.84
N LEU A 408 1.01 -35.97 15.25
CA LEU A 408 0.67 -34.85 14.38
C LEU A 408 1.49 -34.90 13.09
N THR A 409 2.78 -35.26 13.16
CA THR A 409 3.64 -35.45 11.98
C THR A 409 3.18 -36.58 11.04
N GLN A 410 2.28 -37.46 11.48
CA GLN A 410 1.73 -38.55 10.69
C GLN A 410 0.42 -38.16 9.98
N THR A 411 -0.10 -36.95 10.24
CA THR A 411 -1.32 -36.43 9.63
C THR A 411 -1.03 -35.52 8.43
N THR A 412 -2.06 -35.16 7.67
CA THR A 412 -1.97 -34.24 6.52
C THR A 412 -2.77 -32.97 6.73
N THR A 413 -2.30 -31.85 6.18
CA THR A 413 -3.02 -30.58 6.07
C THR A 413 -4.23 -30.70 5.13
N ASP A 414 -5.06 -29.66 5.05
CA ASP A 414 -6.26 -29.62 4.20
C ASP A 414 -5.95 -29.79 2.70
N ILE A 415 -4.74 -29.41 2.28
CA ILE A 415 -4.25 -29.56 0.90
C ILE A 415 -3.58 -30.93 0.66
N GLY A 416 -3.59 -31.82 1.66
CA GLY A 416 -3.04 -33.17 1.56
C GLY A 416 -1.53 -33.30 1.80
N GLU A 417 -0.86 -32.23 2.25
CA GLU A 417 0.56 -32.27 2.57
C GLU A 417 0.79 -32.86 3.96
N LYS A 418 1.81 -33.73 4.11
CA LYS A 418 2.16 -34.30 5.41
C LYS A 418 2.67 -33.20 6.34
N ARG A 419 2.14 -33.13 7.56
CA ARG A 419 2.66 -32.21 8.59
C ARG A 419 4.06 -32.64 9.00
N GLU A 420 4.93 -31.67 9.23
CA GLU A 420 6.31 -31.89 9.66
C GLU A 420 6.60 -30.86 10.75
N ILE A 421 7.27 -31.26 11.82
CA ILE A 421 7.70 -30.35 12.87
C ILE A 421 9.22 -30.34 12.83
N LYS A 422 9.80 -29.23 12.40
CA LYS A 422 11.25 -29.01 12.36
C LYS A 422 11.78 -28.44 13.66
N GLU A 423 11.02 -27.54 14.27
CA GLU A 423 11.43 -26.83 15.47
C GLU A 423 10.22 -26.49 16.35
N ILE A 424 10.47 -26.36 17.65
CA ILE A 424 9.57 -25.74 18.61
C ILE A 424 10.28 -24.50 19.14
N SER A 425 9.58 -23.37 19.18
CA SER A 425 10.09 -22.12 19.76
C SER A 425 10.79 -22.36 21.10
N LYS A 426 12.04 -21.91 21.22
CA LYS A 426 12.90 -22.16 22.41
C LYS A 426 12.25 -21.73 23.74
N SER A 427 11.47 -20.64 23.74
CA SER A 427 10.73 -20.15 24.92
C SER A 427 9.75 -21.18 25.45
N GLU A 428 9.11 -21.93 24.56
CA GLU A 428 8.03 -22.84 24.92
C GLU A 428 8.53 -24.10 25.64
N LEU A 429 9.83 -24.37 25.53
CA LEU A 429 10.50 -25.50 26.16
C LEU A 429 11.40 -25.06 27.31
N GLU A 430 11.27 -23.82 27.83
CA GLU A 430 12.19 -23.26 28.82
C GLU A 430 12.27 -24.10 30.10
N ASN A 431 11.15 -24.65 30.56
CA ASN A 431 11.06 -25.45 31.78
C ASN A 431 11.46 -26.93 31.60
N ILE A 432 11.88 -27.31 30.40
CA ILE A 432 12.29 -28.69 30.07
C ILE A 432 13.81 -28.73 30.02
N GLU A 433 14.46 -29.17 31.08
CA GLU A 433 15.91 -29.34 31.10
C GLU A 433 16.34 -30.58 30.29
N VAL A 434 17.40 -30.43 29.51
CA VAL A 434 18.07 -31.52 28.78
C VAL A 434 19.54 -31.49 29.17
N LYS A 435 20.11 -32.66 29.48
CA LYS A 435 21.52 -32.76 29.84
C LYS A 435 22.40 -32.23 28.72
N ASP A 436 23.53 -31.65 29.08
CA ASP A 436 24.56 -31.30 28.12
C ASP A 436 24.89 -32.51 27.25
N TYR A 437 25.13 -32.27 25.96
CA TYR A 437 25.43 -33.31 24.98
C TYR A 437 24.33 -34.39 24.84
N HIS A 438 23.08 -34.08 25.17
CA HIS A 438 21.93 -34.95 24.91
C HIS A 438 20.88 -34.25 24.04
N PHE A 439 20.06 -35.05 23.38
CA PHE A 439 18.85 -34.63 22.69
C PHE A 439 17.64 -35.15 23.44
N LEU A 440 16.64 -34.32 23.65
CA LEU A 440 15.30 -34.78 23.95
C LEU A 440 14.60 -35.06 22.61
N THR A 441 14.38 -36.33 22.31
CA THR A 441 13.66 -36.78 21.11
C THR A 441 12.26 -37.26 21.46
N GLU A 442 11.48 -37.61 20.44
CA GLU A 442 10.17 -38.22 20.61
C GLU A 442 10.19 -39.56 21.38
N ASP A 443 11.34 -40.23 21.46
CA ASP A 443 11.53 -41.49 22.18
C ASP A 443 12.26 -41.30 23.53
N GLY A 444 12.54 -40.05 23.92
CA GLY A 444 13.18 -39.69 25.18
C GLY A 444 14.55 -39.03 25.04
N GLU A 445 15.28 -38.95 26.14
CA GLU A 445 16.60 -38.31 26.17
C GLU A 445 17.69 -39.28 25.66
N VAL A 446 18.46 -38.86 24.65
CA VAL A 446 19.49 -39.66 23.96
C VAL A 446 20.82 -38.92 23.99
N ASP A 447 21.91 -39.60 24.36
CA ASP A 447 23.27 -39.03 24.28
C ASP A 447 23.65 -38.78 22.82
N PHE A 448 24.34 -37.68 22.53
CA PHE A 448 24.68 -37.32 21.16
C PHE A 448 25.57 -38.33 20.46
N HIS A 449 26.36 -39.14 21.18
CA HIS A 449 27.16 -40.22 20.58
C HIS A 449 26.26 -41.33 20.02
N ASP A 450 25.16 -41.63 20.70
CA ASP A 450 24.20 -42.67 20.32
C ASP A 450 23.16 -42.17 19.31
N PHE A 451 23.01 -40.84 19.18
CA PHE A 451 22.11 -40.23 18.21
C PHE A 451 22.62 -40.39 16.77
N ASP A 452 21.77 -40.90 15.89
CA ASP A 452 22.02 -40.97 14.46
C ASP A 452 21.32 -39.77 13.76
N PRO A 453 22.08 -38.80 13.22
CA PRO A 453 21.51 -37.65 12.49
C PRO A 453 20.63 -38.08 11.31
N ASP A 454 20.90 -39.23 10.72
CA ASP A 454 20.20 -39.71 9.52
C ASP A 454 18.98 -40.59 9.86
N SER A 455 18.67 -40.76 11.15
CA SER A 455 17.54 -41.59 11.63
C SER A 455 16.16 -41.02 11.31
N GLY A 456 16.06 -39.72 11.04
CA GLY A 456 14.79 -39.01 10.85
C GLY A 456 13.96 -38.86 12.14
N ILE A 457 14.55 -39.14 13.31
CA ILE A 457 13.92 -38.97 14.61
C ILE A 457 13.73 -37.47 14.89
N PHE A 458 12.53 -37.10 15.33
CA PHE A 458 12.22 -35.73 15.74
C PHE A 458 12.93 -35.35 17.04
N VAL A 459 13.69 -34.26 17.00
CA VAL A 459 14.36 -33.65 18.17
C VAL A 459 13.51 -32.52 18.70
N LEU A 460 13.01 -32.66 19.93
CA LEU A 460 12.21 -31.62 20.60
C LEU A 460 13.10 -30.52 21.15
N LYS A 461 14.20 -30.90 21.80
CA LYS A 461 15.12 -29.94 22.42
C LYS A 461 16.53 -30.51 22.44
N THR A 462 17.50 -29.64 22.15
CA THR A 462 18.92 -29.95 22.24
C THR A 462 19.46 -29.42 23.56
N GLY A 463 20.16 -30.25 24.31
CA GLY A 463 20.96 -29.81 25.45
C GLY A 463 22.14 -28.95 24.99
N LYS A 464 22.92 -28.41 25.91
CA LYS A 464 24.08 -27.59 25.52
C LYS A 464 25.09 -28.44 24.74
N MET A 465 25.54 -27.97 23.58
CA MET A 465 26.52 -28.64 22.72
C MET A 465 27.65 -27.69 22.38
N ASP A 466 28.51 -27.43 23.36
CA ASP A 466 29.66 -26.56 23.16
C ASP A 466 30.73 -27.28 22.32
N ILE A 467 31.25 -26.60 21.31
CA ILE A 467 32.49 -27.02 20.65
C ILE A 467 33.62 -26.14 21.18
N ASN A 468 34.62 -26.78 21.78
CA ASN A 468 35.82 -26.14 22.30
C ASN A 468 37.08 -26.91 21.83
N GLN A 469 38.26 -26.43 22.21
CA GLN A 469 39.52 -27.06 21.81
C GLN A 469 39.75 -28.49 22.35
N ASP A 470 39.03 -28.87 23.42
CA ASP A 470 39.20 -30.16 24.10
C ASP A 470 38.28 -31.25 23.51
N ILE A 471 37.25 -30.86 22.74
CA ILE A 471 36.34 -31.83 22.12
C ILE A 471 37.02 -32.52 20.93
N PRO A 472 36.91 -33.86 20.80
CA PRO A 472 37.41 -34.55 19.62
C PRO A 472 36.82 -33.97 18.33
N LYS A 473 37.65 -33.79 17.30
CA LYS A 473 37.20 -33.21 16.02
C LYS A 473 36.10 -34.02 15.33
N GLN A 474 36.03 -35.33 15.59
CA GLN A 474 34.95 -36.20 15.12
C GLN A 474 33.61 -35.81 15.75
N ASP A 475 33.62 -35.54 17.05
CA ASP A 475 32.42 -35.12 17.79
C ASP A 475 32.03 -33.70 17.40
N ALA A 476 32.99 -32.79 17.21
CA ALA A 476 32.72 -31.45 16.69
C ALA A 476 32.04 -31.48 15.31
N ALA A 477 32.53 -32.32 14.39
CA ALA A 477 31.93 -32.50 13.07
C ALA A 477 30.49 -33.05 13.17
N LYS A 478 30.28 -34.03 14.07
CA LYS A 478 28.96 -34.60 14.33
C LYS A 478 28.00 -33.56 14.91
N ILE A 479 28.44 -32.75 15.89
CA ILE A 479 27.65 -31.68 16.50
C ILE A 479 27.30 -30.61 15.46
N LEU A 480 28.25 -30.19 14.61
CA LEU A 480 28.00 -29.25 13.52
C LEU A 480 26.93 -29.75 12.55
N LYS A 481 27.00 -31.03 12.16
CA LYS A 481 25.98 -31.67 11.32
C LYS A 481 24.62 -31.68 12.02
N ILE A 482 24.56 -32.09 13.29
CA ILE A 482 23.26 -32.25 13.96
C ILE A 482 22.60 -30.90 14.31
N VAL A 483 23.37 -29.93 14.80
CA VAL A 483 22.82 -28.69 15.37
C VAL A 483 22.55 -27.64 14.30
N GLU A 484 23.39 -27.55 13.27
CA GLU A 484 23.31 -26.50 12.24
C GLU A 484 23.28 -27.05 10.79
N ASP A 485 23.17 -28.38 10.61
CA ASP A 485 23.20 -29.05 9.29
C ASP A 485 24.48 -28.75 8.49
N ILE A 486 25.61 -28.62 9.20
CA ILE A 486 26.92 -28.29 8.60
C ILE A 486 27.74 -29.57 8.39
N GLU A 487 27.88 -29.99 7.13
CA GLU A 487 28.72 -31.13 6.75
C GLU A 487 30.18 -30.72 6.58
N VAL A 488 31.02 -31.12 7.54
CA VAL A 488 32.47 -30.93 7.50
C VAL A 488 33.20 -32.18 7.98
N GLU A 489 34.37 -32.43 7.40
CA GLU A 489 35.25 -33.47 7.92
C GLU A 489 36.02 -32.99 9.16
N PRO A 490 36.44 -33.88 10.08
CA PRO A 490 37.16 -33.50 11.30
C PRO A 490 38.39 -32.61 11.06
N GLN A 491 39.15 -32.87 9.99
CA GLN A 491 40.33 -32.08 9.59
C GLN A 491 40.00 -30.69 9.00
N GLU A 492 38.73 -30.40 8.71
CA GLU A 492 38.26 -29.13 8.17
C GLU A 492 37.86 -28.15 9.29
N ILE A 493 37.92 -28.57 10.55
CA ILE A 493 37.54 -27.77 11.72
C ILE A 493 38.79 -27.21 12.41
N ALA A 494 38.90 -25.89 12.50
CA ALA A 494 39.92 -25.20 13.29
C ALA A 494 39.32 -24.61 14.57
N CYS A 495 39.96 -24.86 15.71
CA CYS A 495 39.58 -24.29 17.02
C CYS A 495 40.62 -23.29 17.55
N GLY A 496 41.74 -23.14 16.84
CA GLY A 496 42.81 -22.19 17.16
C GLY A 496 43.44 -21.66 15.88
N ILE A 497 44.14 -20.53 16.00
CA ILE A 497 44.76 -19.85 14.85
C ILE A 497 45.77 -20.74 14.10
N ASP A 498 46.51 -21.58 14.84
CA ASP A 498 47.53 -22.47 14.30
C ASP A 498 46.95 -23.66 13.51
N GLU A 499 45.66 -23.95 13.67
CA GLU A 499 44.96 -25.01 12.95
C GLU A 499 44.39 -24.51 11.61
N ILE A 500 44.31 -23.20 11.41
CA ILE A 500 43.74 -22.59 10.20
C ILE A 500 44.65 -22.86 9.01
N ASN A 501 44.08 -23.50 7.98
CA ASN A 501 44.79 -23.84 6.76
C ASN A 501 43.83 -23.88 5.56
N LYS A 502 44.37 -24.16 4.37
CA LYS A 502 43.61 -24.19 3.11
C LYS A 502 42.46 -25.21 3.06
N ASN A 503 42.42 -26.18 3.96
CA ASN A 503 41.34 -27.17 4.05
C ASN A 503 40.29 -26.79 5.11
N THR A 504 40.54 -25.77 5.93
CA THR A 504 39.60 -25.35 6.99
C THR A 504 38.32 -24.84 6.36
N LYS A 505 37.17 -25.37 6.77
CA LYS A 505 35.83 -24.89 6.38
C LYS A 505 35.07 -24.26 7.54
N ALA A 506 35.32 -24.73 8.76
CA ALA A 506 34.71 -24.24 9.98
C ALA A 506 35.77 -23.75 10.97
N TYR A 507 35.57 -22.56 11.53
CA TYR A 507 36.37 -22.01 12.61
C TYR A 507 35.51 -21.77 13.85
N ILE A 508 35.93 -22.31 14.99
CA ILE A 508 35.22 -22.20 16.27
C ILE A 508 36.23 -21.87 17.37
N GLY A 509 36.36 -20.60 17.73
CA GLY A 509 37.36 -20.16 18.69
C GLY A 509 37.38 -18.65 18.88
N GLU A 510 38.40 -18.17 19.58
CA GLU A 510 38.54 -16.74 19.88
C GLU A 510 38.42 -15.86 18.62
N TRP A 511 37.83 -14.67 18.74
CA TRP A 511 37.66 -13.77 17.60
C TRP A 511 38.30 -12.42 17.84
N ASN A 512 39.26 -12.07 17.00
CA ASN A 512 39.95 -10.80 17.05
C ASN A 512 40.54 -10.46 15.66
N PRO A 513 41.04 -9.23 15.45
CA PRO A 513 41.58 -8.82 14.15
C PRO A 513 42.72 -9.70 13.63
N GLN A 514 43.57 -10.25 14.50
CA GLN A 514 44.66 -11.14 14.07
C GLN A 514 44.13 -12.44 13.47
N ILE A 515 43.14 -13.06 14.12
CA ILE A 515 42.49 -14.29 13.65
C ILE A 515 41.75 -14.03 12.33
N TYR A 516 41.07 -12.89 12.22
CA TYR A 516 40.45 -12.46 10.97
C TYR A 516 41.47 -12.33 9.83
N GLN A 517 42.66 -11.76 10.08
CA GLN A 517 43.71 -11.65 9.05
C GLN A 517 44.20 -13.02 8.57
N GLU A 518 44.17 -14.06 9.40
CA GLU A 518 44.47 -15.43 8.98
C GLU A 518 43.31 -16.07 8.21
N ILE A 519 42.08 -15.93 8.71
CA ILE A 519 40.87 -16.50 8.08
C ILE A 519 40.67 -15.96 6.67
N ARG A 520 40.79 -14.64 6.47
CA ARG A 520 40.57 -14.01 5.15
C ARG A 520 41.55 -14.44 4.06
N LYS A 521 42.62 -15.18 4.39
CA LYS A 521 43.54 -15.77 3.40
C LYS A 521 42.90 -16.97 2.69
N TYR A 522 41.85 -17.54 3.27
CA TYR A 522 41.19 -18.76 2.81
C TYR A 522 39.71 -18.50 2.58
N LEU A 523 39.30 -18.41 1.31
CA LEU A 523 37.92 -18.11 0.93
C LEU A 523 36.92 -19.26 1.20
N ASN A 524 37.43 -20.44 1.54
CA ASN A 524 36.63 -21.65 1.78
C ASN A 524 36.22 -21.83 3.25
N ILE A 525 36.55 -20.87 4.13
CA ILE A 525 36.07 -20.86 5.52
C ILE A 525 34.72 -20.15 5.54
N GLU A 526 33.65 -20.93 5.74
CA GLU A 526 32.27 -20.47 5.60
C GLU A 526 31.55 -20.41 6.95
N HIS A 527 31.94 -21.27 7.89
CA HIS A 527 31.27 -21.41 9.19
C HIS A 527 32.16 -20.84 10.30
N LEU A 528 31.74 -19.74 10.91
CA LEU A 528 32.56 -18.98 11.85
C LEU A 528 31.81 -18.74 13.15
N TYR A 529 32.38 -19.19 14.27
CA TYR A 529 31.79 -19.05 15.60
C TYR A 529 32.85 -18.63 16.62
N GLU A 530 32.52 -17.67 17.50
CA GLU A 530 33.33 -17.35 18.68
C GLU A 530 33.15 -18.43 19.76
N SER A 531 31.91 -18.90 19.89
CA SER A 531 31.51 -20.04 20.71
C SER A 531 30.30 -20.68 20.03
N PHE A 532 30.36 -21.97 19.79
CA PHE A 532 29.28 -22.70 19.13
C PHE A 532 28.23 -23.19 20.14
N PRO A 533 26.93 -23.15 19.82
CA PRO A 533 26.32 -22.53 18.62
C PRO A 533 26.02 -21.03 18.78
N ASP A 534 26.09 -20.50 20.00
CA ASP A 534 25.43 -19.24 20.38
C ASP A 534 26.04 -17.95 19.78
N LYS A 535 27.34 -17.96 19.45
CA LYS A 535 28.04 -16.75 19.00
C LYS A 535 28.61 -16.93 17.60
N LYS A 536 27.75 -16.88 16.59
CA LYS A 536 28.18 -16.79 15.19
C LYS A 536 28.95 -15.48 14.95
N ILE A 537 30.04 -15.57 14.21
CA ILE A 537 30.86 -14.41 13.83
C ILE A 537 30.19 -13.70 12.65
N PHE A 538 30.06 -12.39 12.76
CA PHE A 538 29.55 -11.56 11.67
C PHE A 538 30.68 -11.24 10.67
N MET A 539 30.55 -11.82 9.49
CA MET A 539 31.30 -11.48 8.28
C MET A 539 30.31 -11.46 7.11
N GLN A 540 30.28 -10.37 6.34
CA GLN A 540 29.30 -10.22 5.27
C GLN A 540 29.87 -9.44 4.09
N THR A 541 29.52 -9.87 2.88
CA THR A 541 29.70 -9.04 1.68
C THR A 541 28.42 -8.22 1.47
N LEU A 542 28.56 -6.90 1.54
CA LEU A 542 27.50 -5.94 1.23
C LEU A 542 27.71 -5.40 -0.18
N GLU A 543 26.83 -5.83 -1.07
CA GLU A 543 26.67 -5.22 -2.39
C GLU A 543 25.66 -4.06 -2.27
N THR A 544 25.96 -2.84 -2.72
CA THR A 544 24.98 -1.74 -2.64
C THR A 544 23.94 -1.81 -3.76
N ASP A 545 22.71 -1.36 -3.47
CA ASP A 545 21.71 -1.12 -4.51
C ASP A 545 21.95 0.27 -5.15
N PRO A 546 22.28 0.34 -6.46
CA PRO A 546 22.49 1.62 -7.15
C PRO A 546 21.22 2.46 -7.29
N GLY A 547 20.03 1.88 -7.06
CA GLY A 547 18.77 2.62 -6.93
C GLY A 547 18.67 3.43 -5.63
N ILE A 548 19.48 3.09 -4.63
CA ILE A 548 19.61 3.79 -3.35
C ILE A 548 20.90 4.61 -3.40
N ASN A 549 20.82 5.75 -4.10
CA ASN A 549 21.96 6.60 -4.41
C ASN A 549 21.83 8.03 -3.86
N SER A 550 20.87 8.23 -2.95
CA SER A 550 20.66 9.50 -2.26
C SER A 550 20.00 9.27 -0.88
N PRO A 551 20.07 10.24 0.03
CA PRO A 551 19.35 10.18 1.30
C PRO A 551 17.85 9.89 1.15
N GLU A 552 17.19 10.53 0.18
CA GLU A 552 15.75 10.40 -0.05
C GLU A 552 15.37 9.00 -0.55
N THR A 553 16.19 8.42 -1.44
CA THR A 553 15.96 7.05 -1.93
C THR A 553 16.20 6.01 -0.85
N ALA A 554 17.20 6.24 0.03
CA ALA A 554 17.47 5.40 1.18
C ALA A 554 16.35 5.46 2.23
N GLU A 555 15.90 6.66 2.61
CA GLU A 555 14.80 6.85 3.55
C GLU A 555 13.54 6.16 3.05
N LYS A 556 13.20 6.35 1.76
CA LYS A 556 12.05 5.70 1.15
C LYS A 556 12.16 4.17 1.15
N ALA A 557 13.31 3.62 0.77
CA ALA A 557 13.51 2.17 0.73
C ALA A 557 13.35 1.55 2.12
N LEU A 558 13.88 2.20 3.16
CA LEU A 558 13.73 1.76 4.54
C LEU A 558 12.26 1.81 5.00
N GLU A 559 11.53 2.88 4.65
CA GLU A 559 10.11 3.02 4.97
C GLU A 559 9.24 1.99 4.22
N ASP A 560 9.53 1.71 2.95
CA ASP A 560 8.84 0.70 2.14
C ASP A 560 8.99 -0.72 2.74
N GLU A 561 10.13 -1.01 3.39
CA GLU A 561 10.41 -2.26 4.12
C GLU A 561 9.97 -2.23 5.60
N ASN A 562 9.22 -1.20 6.02
CA ASN A 562 8.75 -1.02 7.40
C ASN A 562 9.88 -0.99 8.45
N ILE A 563 11.06 -0.49 8.06
CA ILE A 563 12.20 -0.27 8.95
C ILE A 563 12.09 1.16 9.50
N TYR A 564 12.19 1.29 10.82
CA TYR A 564 12.06 2.60 11.47
C TYR A 564 13.37 3.38 11.41
N LEU A 565 13.27 4.68 11.13
CA LEU A 565 14.37 5.62 11.27
C LEU A 565 14.05 6.59 12.40
N THR A 566 14.97 6.71 13.34
CA THR A 566 14.87 7.75 14.37
C THR A 566 15.11 9.13 13.76
N ASN A 567 14.66 10.18 14.44
CA ASN A 567 14.91 11.56 13.99
C ASN A 567 16.41 11.85 13.83
N ARG A 568 17.25 11.29 14.70
CA ARG A 568 18.70 11.49 14.65
C ARG A 568 19.32 10.78 13.46
N ALA A 569 18.90 9.55 13.16
CA ALA A 569 19.30 8.86 11.94
C ALA A 569 18.85 9.60 10.68
N LYS A 570 17.61 10.09 10.62
CA LYS A 570 17.12 10.89 9.48
C LYS A 570 17.98 12.13 9.25
N ASP A 571 18.47 12.76 10.30
CA ASP A 571 19.27 13.97 10.19
C ASP A 571 20.69 13.71 9.68
N ILE A 572 21.38 12.67 10.17
CA ILE A 572 22.69 12.30 9.61
C ILE A 572 22.57 11.65 8.22
N LEU A 573 21.43 11.00 7.92
CA LEU A 573 21.13 10.44 6.60
C LEU A 573 21.08 11.53 5.53
N LYS A 574 20.46 12.69 5.80
CA LYS A 574 20.43 13.83 4.87
C LYS A 574 21.81 14.37 4.50
N GLN A 575 22.82 14.14 5.33
CA GLN A 575 24.21 14.54 5.11
C GLN A 575 25.09 13.39 4.59
N THR A 576 24.51 12.20 4.39
CA THR A 576 25.25 11.01 3.96
C THR A 576 25.51 11.07 2.45
N GLU A 577 26.76 10.88 2.07
CA GLU A 577 27.14 10.70 0.67
C GLU A 577 26.92 9.25 0.24
N PHE A 578 26.29 9.08 -0.92
CA PHE A 578 26.02 7.78 -1.53
C PHE A 578 26.81 7.62 -2.82
N SER A 579 27.30 6.41 -3.04
CA SER A 579 27.91 6.04 -4.30
C SER A 579 26.85 5.93 -5.39
N LYS A 580 27.10 6.57 -6.54
CA LYS A 580 26.21 6.47 -7.71
C LYS A 580 26.33 5.14 -8.44
N GLU A 581 27.49 4.51 -8.31
CA GLU A 581 27.78 3.21 -8.88
C GLU A 581 27.72 2.16 -7.79
N LYS A 582 27.29 0.97 -8.18
CA LYS A 582 27.27 -0.23 -7.35
C LYS A 582 28.64 -0.49 -6.72
N GLN A 583 28.66 -0.59 -5.40
CA GLN A 583 29.85 -0.90 -4.60
C GLN A 583 29.73 -2.29 -3.98
N ASN A 584 30.87 -2.90 -3.70
CA ASN A 584 30.97 -4.14 -2.93
C ASN A 584 31.88 -3.88 -1.74
N TYR A 585 31.33 -4.01 -0.54
CA TYR A 585 32.08 -3.93 0.71
C TYR A 585 32.18 -5.31 1.35
N GLU A 586 33.39 -5.68 1.75
CA GLU A 586 33.59 -6.71 2.75
C GLU A 586 33.43 -6.07 4.12
N LEU A 587 32.61 -6.68 4.98
CA LEU A 587 32.29 -6.17 6.30
C LEU A 587 32.63 -7.23 7.36
N VAL A 588 33.20 -6.76 8.46
CA VAL A 588 33.56 -7.59 9.60
C VAL A 588 33.22 -6.87 10.90
N ARG A 589 32.73 -7.62 11.89
CA ARG A 589 32.34 -7.07 13.19
C ARG A 589 33.34 -7.44 14.27
N PHE A 590 33.69 -6.48 15.11
CA PHE A 590 34.41 -6.70 16.37
C PHE A 590 33.75 -5.94 17.51
N THR A 591 33.80 -6.49 18.71
CA THR A 591 33.56 -5.69 19.93
C THR A 591 34.75 -4.77 20.20
N VAL A 592 34.52 -3.70 20.95
CA VAL A 592 35.60 -2.81 21.41
C VAL A 592 36.67 -3.58 22.20
N GLU A 593 36.27 -4.58 23.00
CA GLU A 593 37.20 -5.47 23.69
C GLU A 593 38.07 -6.28 22.72
N GLN A 594 37.49 -6.85 21.66
CA GLN A 594 38.20 -7.65 20.64
C GLN A 594 39.21 -6.79 19.84
N LEU A 595 39.04 -5.47 19.79
CA LEU A 595 40.03 -4.52 19.26
C LEU A 595 41.19 -4.25 20.25
N GLY A 596 41.20 -4.91 21.41
CA GLY A 596 42.17 -4.73 22.49
C GLY A 596 41.93 -3.44 23.29
N LEU A 597 40.68 -3.03 23.50
CA LEU A 597 40.30 -1.80 24.20
C LEU A 597 39.26 -2.06 25.33
N PRO A 598 39.58 -2.87 26.35
CA PRO A 598 38.59 -3.34 27.34
C PRO A 598 38.01 -2.25 28.26
N ASN A 599 38.56 -1.03 28.28
CA ASN A 599 38.12 0.07 29.15
C ASN A 599 37.22 1.08 28.41
N GLY A 600 36.58 0.65 27.32
CA GLY A 600 35.81 1.49 26.41
C GLY A 600 36.69 2.38 25.53
N VAL A 601 36.06 3.03 24.56
CA VAL A 601 36.77 3.71 23.46
C VAL A 601 36.02 4.94 22.94
N THR A 602 36.75 5.97 22.53
CA THR A 602 36.25 7.09 21.71
C THR A 602 36.48 6.82 20.22
N ILE A 603 35.78 7.53 19.33
CA ILE A 603 35.96 7.34 17.87
C ILE A 603 37.40 7.65 17.43
N LYS A 604 38.07 8.57 18.13
CA LYS A 604 39.47 8.92 17.90
C LYS A 604 40.41 7.75 18.22
N GLU A 605 40.22 7.10 19.36
CA GLU A 605 41.01 5.93 19.77
C GLU A 605 40.78 4.74 18.82
N ILE A 606 39.55 4.55 18.30
CA ILE A 606 39.28 3.56 17.24
C ILE A 606 40.13 3.88 16.01
N ARG A 607 40.11 5.13 15.52
CA ARG A 607 40.86 5.56 14.32
C ARG A 607 42.36 5.35 14.46
N GLU A 608 42.92 5.63 15.63
CA GLU A 608 44.34 5.45 15.92
C GLU A 608 44.78 3.98 15.82
N LYS A 609 43.86 3.02 16.05
CA LYS A 609 44.13 1.57 15.97
C LYS A 609 43.90 0.94 14.59
N LEU A 610 43.13 1.56 13.70
CA LEU A 610 42.71 0.94 12.44
C LEU A 610 43.88 0.43 11.59
N GLU A 611 44.95 1.23 11.49
CA GLU A 611 46.15 0.89 10.72
C GLU A 611 46.86 -0.36 11.28
N GLU A 612 47.03 -0.44 12.60
CA GLU A 612 47.65 -1.58 13.29
C GLU A 612 46.84 -2.86 13.08
N LEU A 613 45.51 -2.74 13.10
CA LEU A 613 44.58 -3.86 12.96
C LEU A 613 44.28 -4.23 11.50
N LYS A 614 44.83 -3.48 10.53
CA LYS A 614 44.55 -3.61 9.09
C LYS A 614 43.06 -3.51 8.76
N LEU A 615 42.37 -2.61 9.44
CA LEU A 615 40.96 -2.27 9.25
C LEU A 615 40.83 -0.83 8.73
N GLU A 616 39.67 -0.51 8.18
CA GLU A 616 39.32 0.81 7.65
C GLU A 616 37.89 1.16 8.09
N LEU A 617 37.61 2.47 8.15
CA LEU A 617 36.24 2.94 8.37
C LEU A 617 35.35 2.61 7.15
N CYS A 618 34.11 2.27 7.44
CA CYS A 618 33.02 2.16 6.48
C CYS A 618 32.69 3.53 5.88
N GLN A 619 32.21 3.52 4.63
CA GLN A 619 31.49 4.67 4.09
C GLN A 619 30.14 4.77 4.79
N ALA A 620 29.63 5.97 4.99
CA ALA A 620 28.40 6.21 5.74
C ALA A 620 27.17 5.51 5.13
N GLU A 621 27.12 5.38 3.80
CA GLU A 621 26.05 4.64 3.08
C GLU A 621 25.93 3.17 3.48
N VAL A 622 26.98 2.57 4.09
CA VAL A 622 26.94 1.19 4.60
C VAL A 622 25.85 1.02 5.64
N GLY A 623 25.56 2.02 6.49
CA GLY A 623 24.51 1.92 7.50
C GLY A 623 23.13 1.61 6.92
N PRO A 624 22.55 2.52 6.11
CA PRO A 624 21.24 2.28 5.49
C PRO A 624 21.24 1.07 4.54
N GLN A 625 22.28 0.89 3.71
CA GLN A 625 22.36 -0.24 2.78
C GLN A 625 22.45 -1.59 3.52
N LEU A 626 23.20 -1.67 4.61
CA LEU A 626 23.29 -2.89 5.43
C LEU A 626 21.97 -3.17 6.11
N ARG A 627 21.31 -2.16 6.69
CA ARG A 627 20.05 -2.36 7.43
C ARG A 627 18.95 -2.97 6.57
N LEU A 628 18.88 -2.59 5.30
CA LEU A 628 17.93 -3.16 4.32
C LEU A 628 18.20 -4.64 4.00
N LYS A 629 19.46 -5.08 4.06
CA LYS A 629 19.85 -6.44 3.65
C LYS A 629 20.06 -7.40 4.81
N TYR A 630 20.38 -6.86 5.98
CA TYR A 630 20.67 -7.63 7.17
C TYR A 630 19.46 -7.55 8.10
N PRO A 631 18.76 -8.64 8.42
CA PRO A 631 17.59 -8.64 9.32
C PRO A 631 17.98 -8.84 10.80
N GLY A 632 19.27 -8.83 11.14
CA GLY A 632 19.71 -9.11 12.51
C GLY A 632 19.23 -8.08 13.53
N LYS A 633 19.02 -8.55 14.75
CA LYS A 633 18.36 -7.83 15.85
C LYS A 633 19.36 -7.21 16.84
N GLU A 634 20.62 -7.59 16.73
CA GLU A 634 21.70 -7.11 17.58
C GLU A 634 22.07 -5.65 17.31
N TRP A 635 22.66 -5.01 18.31
CA TRP A 635 23.16 -3.64 18.23
C TRP A 635 24.50 -3.62 17.47
N LEU A 636 24.51 -3.07 16.26
CA LEU A 636 25.69 -2.97 15.39
C LEU A 636 25.96 -1.52 15.02
N PHE A 637 27.06 -0.96 15.51
CA PHE A 637 27.53 0.37 15.14
C PHE A 637 28.33 0.30 13.84
N ILE A 638 28.11 1.23 12.94
CA ILE A 638 28.93 1.37 11.75
C ILE A 638 30.17 2.19 12.13
N ALA A 639 31.36 1.60 11.99
CA ALA A 639 32.59 2.35 12.17
C ALA A 639 32.81 3.27 10.96
N MET A 640 32.18 4.45 10.96
CA MET A 640 32.26 5.46 9.92
C MET A 640 32.84 6.77 10.45
N GLU A 641 33.22 7.66 9.54
CA GLU A 641 33.48 9.05 9.94
C GLU A 641 32.18 9.67 10.49
N PRO A 642 32.20 10.29 11.69
CA PRO A 642 31.00 10.88 12.26
C PRO A 642 30.42 11.99 11.37
N ILE A 643 29.11 12.02 11.25
CA ILE A 643 28.38 13.03 10.48
C ILE A 643 27.65 13.95 11.47
N THR A 644 27.80 15.26 11.30
CA THR A 644 27.11 16.27 12.12
C THR A 644 25.68 16.47 11.65
N GLY A 645 24.72 16.16 12.52
CA GLY A 645 23.29 16.36 12.27
C GLY A 645 22.85 17.83 12.42
N SER A 646 21.55 18.07 12.32
CA SER A 646 20.98 19.41 12.43
C SER A 646 21.09 20.01 13.85
N ASP A 647 21.25 19.15 14.85
CA ASP A 647 21.49 19.48 16.26
C ASP A 647 22.94 19.94 16.55
N GLY A 648 23.84 19.81 15.57
CA GLY A 648 25.25 20.16 15.71
C GLY A 648 26.10 19.10 16.39
N ASP A 649 25.52 17.98 16.83
CA ASP A 649 26.23 16.88 17.46
C ASP A 649 26.60 15.81 16.41
N PRO A 650 27.88 15.39 16.32
CA PRO A 650 28.30 14.33 15.41
C PRO A 650 27.75 12.98 15.86
N GLY A 651 27.31 12.16 14.90
CA GLY A 651 26.86 10.81 15.16
C GLY A 651 27.30 9.78 14.12
N VAL A 652 27.16 8.51 14.48
CA VAL A 652 27.41 7.34 13.63
C VAL A 652 26.15 6.49 13.57
N PHE A 653 25.89 5.85 12.43
CA PHE A 653 24.76 4.93 12.31
C PHE A 653 24.94 3.70 13.19
N TYR A 654 23.84 3.20 13.73
CA TYR A 654 23.78 1.85 14.27
C TYR A 654 22.44 1.18 13.96
N LEU A 655 22.48 -0.15 13.95
CA LEU A 655 21.36 -1.01 13.62
C LEU A 655 20.93 -1.75 14.89
N HIS A 656 19.64 -1.88 15.14
CA HIS A 656 19.09 -2.78 16.16
C HIS A 656 17.65 -3.15 15.84
N GLU A 657 17.04 -3.95 16.70
CA GLU A 657 15.59 -4.11 16.79
C GLU A 657 15.08 -3.40 18.07
N ASP A 658 13.92 -2.78 17.99
CA ASP A 658 13.15 -2.37 19.16
C ASP A 658 11.68 -2.77 19.03
N VAL A 659 11.11 -3.32 20.10
CA VAL A 659 9.71 -3.79 20.20
C VAL A 659 9.20 -4.55 18.95
N GLY A 660 9.99 -5.50 18.43
CA GLY A 660 9.58 -6.31 17.27
C GLY A 660 9.80 -5.67 15.89
N ARG A 661 10.44 -4.50 15.83
CA ARG A 661 10.65 -3.73 14.60
C ARG A 661 12.13 -3.42 14.39
N LEU A 662 12.63 -3.60 13.16
CA LEU A 662 14.00 -3.26 12.81
C LEU A 662 14.17 -1.74 12.71
N GLU A 663 15.29 -1.23 13.22
CA GLU A 663 15.56 0.21 13.28
C GLU A 663 16.95 0.55 12.75
N LEU A 664 17.04 1.71 12.10
CA LEU A 664 18.28 2.45 11.84
C LEU A 664 18.27 3.70 12.73
N ASP A 665 19.24 3.77 13.63
CA ASP A 665 19.41 4.89 14.56
C ASP A 665 20.83 5.48 14.44
N ALA A 666 21.10 6.55 15.17
CA ALA A 666 22.36 7.26 15.22
C ALA A 666 22.78 7.51 16.68
N ASP A 667 24.02 7.18 17.01
CA ASP A 667 24.56 7.38 18.35
C ASP A 667 25.60 8.49 18.40
N ASP A 668 25.83 9.05 19.60
CA ASP A 668 26.71 10.18 19.83
C ASP A 668 28.18 9.82 19.66
N ALA A 669 28.84 10.52 18.74
CA ALA A 669 30.24 10.34 18.40
C ALA A 669 31.07 11.60 18.67
N ARG A 670 30.66 12.45 19.63
CA ARG A 670 31.48 13.57 20.09
C ARG A 670 32.86 13.08 20.57
N PRO A 671 33.91 13.92 20.48
CA PRO A 671 35.28 13.51 20.83
C PRO A 671 35.47 12.96 22.25
N GLY A 672 34.59 13.29 23.19
CA GLY A 672 34.61 12.79 24.57
C GLY A 672 33.64 11.63 24.84
N SER A 673 32.77 11.29 23.89
CA SER A 673 31.79 10.21 24.04
C SER A 673 32.48 8.86 23.91
N ARG A 674 32.16 7.95 24.82
CA ARG A 674 32.82 6.64 24.95
C ARG A 674 31.80 5.54 24.74
N TRP A 675 32.21 4.51 24.01
CA TRP A 675 31.51 3.23 23.90
C TRP A 675 32.15 2.22 24.84
N ASP A 676 31.32 1.35 25.42
CA ASP A 676 31.78 0.31 26.34
C ASP A 676 32.44 -0.86 25.59
N ALA A 677 33.16 -1.70 26.33
CA ALA A 677 33.90 -2.84 25.81
C ALA A 677 33.04 -3.81 24.96
N GLY A 678 31.76 -3.95 25.31
CA GLY A 678 30.81 -4.82 24.62
C GLY A 678 30.16 -4.23 23.36
N CYS A 679 30.37 -2.94 23.07
CA CYS A 679 29.83 -2.30 21.86
C CYS A 679 30.44 -2.95 20.62
N ARG A 680 29.60 -3.27 19.63
CA ARG A 680 29.98 -3.99 18.41
C ARG A 680 30.07 -3.05 17.23
N PHE A 681 31.23 -2.96 16.61
CA PHE A 681 31.48 -2.11 15.45
C PHE A 681 31.70 -2.94 14.18
N VAL A 682 31.09 -2.50 13.09
CA VAL A 682 31.27 -3.03 11.74
C VAL A 682 32.33 -2.21 11.02
N PHE A 683 33.38 -2.87 10.55
CA PHE A 683 34.52 -2.30 9.84
C PHE A 683 34.63 -2.85 8.43
N ARG A 684 35.37 -2.13 7.60
CA ARG A 684 35.92 -2.68 6.35
C ARG A 684 37.32 -3.22 6.61
N PRO A 685 37.71 -4.35 6.01
CA PRO A 685 39.10 -4.76 6.02
C PRO A 685 39.90 -3.94 5.00
N ARG A 686 41.14 -3.59 5.34
CA ARG A 686 42.07 -3.08 4.33
C ARG A 686 42.37 -4.19 3.33
N LYS A 687 42.44 -3.89 2.04
CA LYS A 687 42.81 -4.88 1.01
C LYS A 687 44.16 -5.53 1.36
N LEU A 688 44.25 -6.85 1.17
CA LEU A 688 45.56 -7.53 1.25
C LEU A 688 46.44 -6.95 0.15
N ASP A 689 47.66 -6.54 0.51
CA ASP A 689 48.68 -6.21 -0.50
C ASP A 689 48.91 -7.48 -1.34
N SER A 690 48.61 -7.38 -2.64
CA SER A 690 48.73 -8.47 -3.61
C SER A 690 50.18 -8.88 -3.87
#